data_AF-A0A816C8K9-F1
#
_entry.id   AF-A0A816C8K9-F1
#
_cell.length_a   1.000
_cell.length_b   1.000
_cell.length_c   1.000
_cell.angle_alpha   90.00
_cell.angle_beta   90.00
_cell.angle_gamma   90.00
#
_symmetry.space_group_name_H-M   'P 1'
#
loop_
_entity.id
_entity.type
_entity.pdbx_description
1 polymer ?
#
loop_
_entity_poly.entity_id
_entity_poly.type
_entity_poly.pdbx_seq_one_letter_code
_entity_poly.pdbx_strand_id
1 'polypeptide(L)'
;MVLSIIMNYFTALGIFYLRTSADERKVRWLLVASVSGNLILLGFFKYTSFLVELLNILTLQRAATKLYTPTIHLPLGISFFTFHGLSYIIDVYRNEVYVEWNPITLGLYFSFFPQLIAGPIVRYHDVAQQLVEHRKFSYKEFAQGAVEFTIGLCKKMIIANTVGAVADTIFDLSIEKLDTSHAWIGLLTYSLQIYCDFSGYSDMAIGLARMFGIQFPLNFNYPYVSRSVREFWRRWHISLSSWFRDYLYISLGGNRVSELRVCSNLLTVFFLCGLWHGASWNFIIWGLFHGLFLALERTKICTWALSRTPRVLQHFYALSVISIGWVFFRASTLSHSIQFIKVLFGLESRHNRINVPVKQYLDAKVITVIIFAILGSCSVLSASIRTLNLLIISEIPSTEKRTLAHQPILNIWQMNDYIKKFDLFYNDHFGFRIRLVAMYAILNVKIFGISGVFHVIIGRNNWLFVTDYYPTDPRTLSGWQGFYPYSFDQLMIIQQNLEAENMWFIKRNITFLILPAPDKNSIYPEYLPWRFHTVVGPSRQAQIFEHIKLHSNISMIDVRQALITAKKAHKFDLYFRSDSHWNSIGSFFVYEEIMKRLLPVNPQFVPHRLEDFFLDRALKRRGDLADMANLKVSHVLEHQFVPKQNVTEYNNKGAKKGKILFLGDSFTESAVKEYFRRHFEDVRHVRVEKSAYSKLDKKIVLQYHPDVVIYESVERLWISDATRNL
;
A
#
# COMPACT_ATOMS: atom_id res chain seq x y z
N MET A 1 6.88 20.08 -24.39
CA MET A 1 7.51 19.16 -25.37
C MET A 1 7.68 19.80 -26.75
N VAL A 2 6.61 20.19 -27.46
CA VAL A 2 6.70 20.81 -28.81
C VAL A 2 7.70 21.96 -28.88
N LEU A 3 7.65 22.90 -27.93
CA LEU A 3 8.62 23.99 -27.83
C LEU A 3 10.08 23.50 -27.76
N SER A 4 10.34 22.44 -27.00
CA SER A 4 11.69 21.85 -26.88
C SER A 4 12.13 21.18 -28.18
N ILE A 5 11.23 20.50 -28.90
CA ILE A 5 11.53 19.93 -30.22
C ILE A 5 11.93 21.05 -31.20
N ILE A 6 11.09 22.09 -31.30
CA ILE A 6 11.32 23.23 -32.19
C ILE A 6 12.66 23.92 -31.86
N MET A 7 12.90 24.21 -30.58
CA MET A 7 14.13 24.87 -30.13
C MET A 7 15.38 24.05 -30.49
N ASN A 8 15.37 22.74 -30.21
CA ASN A 8 16.52 21.88 -30.50
C ASN A 8 16.70 21.63 -32.01
N TYR A 9 15.62 21.55 -32.79
CA TYR A 9 15.65 21.45 -34.26
C TYR A 9 16.35 22.66 -34.90
N PHE A 10 15.88 23.87 -34.60
CA PHE A 10 16.47 25.09 -35.16
C PHE A 10 17.89 25.34 -34.65
N THR A 11 18.20 24.96 -33.40
CA THR A 11 19.59 25.00 -32.90
C THR A 11 20.49 24.12 -33.74
N ALA A 12 20.10 22.88 -34.03
CA ALA A 12 20.91 21.95 -34.80
C ALA A 12 21.16 22.46 -36.23
N LEU A 13 20.13 23.00 -36.89
CA LEU A 13 20.28 23.67 -38.19
C LEU A 13 21.24 24.88 -38.10
N GLY A 14 21.11 25.71 -37.06
CA GLY A 14 21.99 26.85 -36.84
C GLY A 14 23.45 26.44 -36.64
N ILE A 15 23.72 25.35 -35.90
CA ILE A 15 25.07 24.78 -35.74
C ILE A 15 25.64 24.38 -37.10
N PHE A 16 24.85 23.70 -37.94
CA PHE A 16 25.28 23.31 -39.28
C PHE A 16 25.65 24.52 -40.15
N TYR A 17 24.76 25.52 -40.27
CA TYR A 17 25.01 26.70 -41.10
C TYR A 17 26.17 27.57 -40.60
N LEU A 18 26.31 27.78 -39.29
CA LEU A 18 27.40 28.58 -38.74
C LEU A 18 28.76 27.89 -38.89
N ARG A 19 28.78 26.56 -38.83
CA ARG A 19 30.00 25.77 -39.07
C ARG A 19 30.39 25.76 -40.55
N THR A 20 29.43 25.75 -41.49
CA THR A 20 29.75 25.95 -42.92
C THR A 20 30.37 27.33 -43.21
N SER A 21 30.07 28.33 -42.39
CA SER A 21 30.67 29.67 -42.45
C SER A 21 31.96 29.82 -41.62
N ALA A 22 32.53 28.72 -41.11
CA ALA A 22 33.73 28.65 -40.28
C ALA A 22 33.73 29.52 -39.00
N ASP A 23 32.55 29.88 -38.46
CA ASP A 23 32.43 30.72 -37.26
C ASP A 23 32.24 29.87 -35.98
N GLU A 24 33.31 29.19 -35.56
CA GLU A 24 33.30 28.31 -34.37
C GLU A 24 32.92 29.04 -33.06
N ARG A 25 33.15 30.36 -33.00
CA ARG A 25 32.77 31.16 -31.83
C ARG A 25 31.26 31.28 -31.71
N LYS A 26 30.56 31.59 -32.81
CA LYS A 26 29.09 31.64 -32.84
C LYS A 26 28.48 30.27 -32.60
N VAL A 27 29.07 29.20 -33.15
CA VAL A 27 28.63 27.81 -32.88
C VAL A 27 28.67 27.51 -31.38
N ARG A 28 29.77 27.86 -30.70
CA ARG A 28 29.91 27.65 -29.25
C ARG A 28 28.89 28.45 -28.44
N TRP A 29 28.63 29.72 -28.79
CA TRP A 29 27.61 30.52 -28.11
C TRP A 29 26.20 29.98 -28.33
N LEU A 30 25.89 29.53 -29.55
CA LEU A 30 24.60 28.92 -29.86
C LEU A 30 24.39 27.63 -29.05
N LEU A 31 25.42 26.79 -28.92
CA LEU A 31 25.39 25.62 -28.05
C LEU A 31 25.11 26.01 -26.58
N VAL A 32 25.87 26.97 -26.04
CA VAL A 32 25.68 27.43 -24.65
C VAL A 32 24.28 27.98 -24.43
N ALA A 33 23.75 28.76 -25.37
CA ALA A 33 22.40 29.30 -25.31
C ALA A 33 21.35 28.17 -25.32
N SER A 34 21.50 27.15 -26.17
CA SER A 34 20.57 26.03 -26.26
C SER A 34 20.62 25.09 -25.05
N VAL A 35 21.82 24.77 -24.57
CA VAL A 35 22.01 24.03 -23.30
C VAL A 35 21.35 24.79 -22.15
N SER A 36 21.60 26.10 -22.05
CA SER A 36 21.01 26.96 -21.01
C SER A 36 19.49 27.01 -21.14
N GLY A 37 18.93 27.13 -22.34
CA GLY A 37 17.47 27.14 -22.56
C GLY A 37 16.81 25.84 -22.10
N ASN A 38 17.37 24.68 -22.46
CA ASN A 38 16.89 23.38 -22.01
C ASN A 38 16.95 23.24 -20.48
N LEU A 39 18.04 23.70 -19.85
CA LEU A 39 18.22 23.64 -18.40
C LEU A 39 17.35 24.65 -17.64
N ILE A 40 17.12 25.84 -18.19
CA ILE A 40 16.20 26.85 -17.63
C ILE A 40 14.77 26.31 -17.63
N LEU A 41 14.33 25.70 -18.74
CA LEU A 41 13.00 25.08 -18.80
C LEU A 41 12.86 23.98 -17.74
N LEU A 42 13.84 23.07 -17.65
CA LEU A 42 13.83 22.04 -16.60
C LEU A 42 13.82 22.67 -15.21
N GLY A 43 14.66 23.70 -14.99
CA GLY A 43 14.81 24.33 -13.69
C GLY A 43 13.58 25.11 -13.23
N PHE A 44 12.91 25.79 -14.16
CA PHE A 44 11.67 26.48 -13.89
C PHE A 44 10.57 25.52 -13.42
N PHE A 45 10.33 24.43 -14.14
CA PHE A 45 9.27 23.49 -13.76
C PHE A 45 9.64 22.64 -12.54
N LYS A 46 10.92 22.31 -12.35
CA LYS A 46 11.35 21.32 -11.34
C LYS A 46 11.84 21.93 -10.03
N TYR A 47 12.52 23.09 -10.07
CA TYR A 47 13.27 23.61 -8.92
C TYR A 47 12.73 24.93 -8.36
N THR A 48 11.83 25.64 -9.05
CA THR A 48 11.30 26.94 -8.58
C THR A 48 10.77 26.87 -7.15
N SER A 49 9.91 25.90 -6.83
CA SER A 49 9.32 25.78 -5.49
C SER A 49 10.39 25.52 -4.42
N PHE A 50 11.37 24.67 -4.70
CA PHE A 50 12.50 24.38 -3.81
C PHE A 50 13.41 25.61 -3.60
N LEU A 51 13.67 26.39 -4.65
CA LEU A 51 14.46 27.61 -4.58
C LEU A 51 13.76 28.70 -3.75
N VAL A 52 12.44 28.85 -3.90
CA VAL A 52 11.65 29.78 -3.08
C VAL A 52 11.64 29.34 -1.61
N GLU A 53 11.50 28.04 -1.33
CA GLU A 53 11.59 27.50 0.02
C GLU A 53 12.97 27.73 0.64
N LEU A 54 14.04 27.52 -0.13
CA LEU A 54 15.41 27.81 0.30
C LEU A 54 15.61 29.30 0.62
N LEU A 55 15.10 30.21 -0.22
CA LEU A 55 15.17 31.64 0.02
C LEU A 55 14.41 32.04 1.28
N ASN A 56 13.22 31.49 1.51
CA ASN A 56 12.43 31.71 2.72
C ASN A 56 13.20 31.30 3.99
N ILE A 57 13.94 30.18 3.94
CA ILE A 57 14.79 29.72 5.05
C ILE A 57 15.99 30.67 5.25
N LEU A 58 16.71 31.02 4.17
CA LEU A 58 17.94 31.82 4.24
C LEU A 58 17.71 33.28 4.65
N THR A 59 16.58 33.86 4.24
CA THR A 59 16.26 35.26 4.54
C THR A 59 15.64 35.48 5.91
N LEU A 60 15.49 34.41 6.72
CA LEU A 60 14.85 34.44 8.05
C LEU A 60 13.52 35.21 8.05
N GLN A 61 12.78 35.14 6.95
CA GLN A 61 11.55 35.91 6.79
C GLN A 61 10.56 35.50 7.88
N ARG A 62 10.19 36.46 8.74
CA ARG A 62 9.05 36.32 9.66
C ARG A 62 7.81 36.01 8.82
N ALA A 63 6.79 35.41 9.43
CA ALA A 63 5.56 34.99 8.74
C ALA A 63 4.92 36.08 7.83
N ALA A 64 5.15 37.37 8.12
CA ALA A 64 4.66 38.51 7.34
C ALA A 64 5.40 38.78 6.01
N THR A 65 6.60 38.25 5.79
CA THR A 65 7.40 38.50 4.57
C THR A 65 7.69 37.25 3.75
N LYS A 66 7.19 36.08 4.16
CA LYS A 66 7.39 34.79 3.48
C LYS A 66 6.93 34.87 2.01
N LEU A 67 7.84 34.58 1.08
CA LEU A 67 7.52 34.49 -0.34
C LEU A 67 6.54 33.34 -0.60
N TYR A 68 5.50 33.61 -1.40
CA TYR A 68 4.57 32.61 -1.88
C TYR A 68 5.31 31.53 -2.68
N THR A 69 5.16 30.27 -2.29
CA THR A 69 5.73 29.13 -3.00
C THR A 69 4.74 28.67 -4.08
N PRO A 70 5.02 28.89 -5.37
CA PRO A 70 4.09 28.51 -6.42
C PRO A 70 3.97 27.00 -6.52
N THR A 71 2.74 26.52 -6.75
CA THR A 71 2.49 25.12 -7.12
C THR A 71 2.59 25.01 -8.64
N ILE A 72 3.74 24.58 -9.13
CA ILE A 72 3.98 24.41 -10.57
C ILE A 72 3.75 22.95 -10.92
N HIS A 73 2.82 22.68 -11.83
CA HIS A 73 2.60 21.33 -12.34
C HIS A 73 3.73 20.97 -13.31
N LEU A 74 4.48 19.90 -12.99
CA LEU A 74 5.55 19.41 -13.84
C LEU A 74 4.97 18.71 -15.08
N PRO A 75 5.39 19.09 -16.30
CA PRO A 75 5.03 18.33 -17.50
C PRO A 75 5.59 16.91 -17.42
N LEU A 76 4.75 15.92 -17.70
CA LEU A 76 5.17 14.53 -17.71
C LEU A 76 6.33 14.31 -18.68
N GLY A 77 7.37 13.61 -18.24
CA GLY A 77 8.56 13.30 -19.05
C GLY A 77 9.55 14.46 -19.24
N ILE A 78 9.36 15.64 -18.62
CA ILE A 78 10.25 16.80 -18.81
C ILE A 78 11.73 16.50 -18.53
N SER A 79 12.00 15.69 -17.51
CA SER A 79 13.37 15.31 -17.19
C SER A 79 14.02 14.45 -18.29
N PHE A 80 13.25 13.57 -18.94
CA PHE A 80 13.75 12.69 -20.01
C PHE A 80 13.90 13.44 -21.33
N PHE A 81 12.87 14.17 -21.78
CA PHE A 81 12.98 14.87 -23.06
C PHE A 81 13.97 16.04 -23.03
N THR A 82 14.24 16.64 -21.87
CA THR A 82 15.36 17.58 -21.71
C THR A 82 16.71 16.89 -21.97
N PHE A 83 16.90 15.67 -21.46
CA PHE A 83 18.14 14.91 -21.71
C PHE A 83 18.25 14.49 -23.18
N HIS A 84 17.15 14.11 -23.82
CA HIS A 84 17.13 13.82 -25.26
C HIS A 84 17.56 15.03 -26.09
N GLY A 85 17.06 16.22 -25.76
CA GLY A 85 17.42 17.46 -26.44
C GLY A 85 18.88 17.85 -26.22
N LEU A 86 19.35 17.79 -24.97
CA LEU A 86 20.75 18.05 -24.63
C LEU A 86 21.70 17.07 -25.33
N SER A 87 21.39 15.76 -25.35
CA SER A 87 22.18 14.78 -26.09
C SER A 87 22.25 15.13 -27.57
N TYR A 88 21.11 15.33 -28.22
CA TYR A 88 21.06 15.60 -29.66
C TYR A 88 21.88 16.83 -30.05
N ILE A 89 21.71 17.97 -29.38
CA ILE A 89 22.44 19.20 -29.71
C ILE A 89 23.93 19.11 -29.40
N ILE A 90 24.33 18.40 -28.34
CA ILE A 90 25.74 18.17 -28.03
C ILE A 90 26.38 17.22 -29.05
N ASP A 91 25.69 16.15 -29.44
CA ASP A 91 26.18 15.17 -30.43
C ASP A 91 26.38 15.85 -31.80
N VAL A 92 25.42 16.68 -32.24
CA VAL A 92 25.54 17.49 -33.46
C VAL A 92 26.73 18.45 -33.36
N TYR A 93 26.89 19.13 -32.23
CA TYR A 93 28.03 20.02 -32.01
C TYR A 93 29.37 19.28 -32.08
N ARG A 94 29.45 18.06 -31.53
CA ARG A 94 30.65 17.22 -31.53
C ARG A 94 30.89 16.48 -32.86
N ASN A 95 30.00 16.62 -33.85
CA ASN A 95 30.00 15.84 -35.10
C ASN A 95 29.90 14.32 -34.87
N GLU A 96 29.25 13.90 -33.78
CA GLU A 96 28.97 12.48 -33.52
C GLU A 96 27.74 11.99 -34.32
N VAL A 97 26.83 12.91 -34.67
CA VAL A 97 25.67 12.68 -35.53
C VAL A 97 25.48 13.81 -36.53
N TYR A 98 24.88 13.47 -37.67
CA TYR A 98 24.41 14.46 -38.64
C TYR A 98 23.13 15.15 -38.16
N VAL A 99 22.87 16.35 -38.70
CA VAL A 99 21.63 17.08 -38.43
C VAL A 99 20.44 16.36 -39.04
N GLU A 100 19.39 16.16 -38.23
CA GLU A 100 18.10 15.68 -38.69
C GLU A 100 17.33 16.81 -39.36
N TRP A 101 17.05 16.66 -40.65
CA TRP A 101 16.33 17.64 -41.46
C TRP A 101 14.81 17.44 -41.40
N ASN A 102 14.34 16.27 -40.96
CA ASN A 102 12.92 16.00 -40.82
C ASN A 102 12.44 16.29 -39.39
N PRO A 103 11.68 17.38 -39.15
CA PRO A 103 11.18 17.71 -37.82
C PRO A 103 10.22 16.66 -37.26
N ILE A 104 9.58 15.85 -38.12
CA ILE A 104 8.72 14.74 -37.68
C ILE A 104 9.56 13.60 -37.13
N THR A 105 10.70 13.26 -37.75
CA THR A 105 11.62 12.23 -37.24
C THR A 105 12.22 12.64 -35.90
N LEU A 106 12.64 13.90 -35.77
CA LEU A 106 13.11 14.43 -34.49
C LEU A 106 11.99 14.45 -33.45
N GLY A 107 10.77 14.82 -33.86
CA GLY A 107 9.58 14.77 -33.02
C GLY A 107 9.27 13.36 -32.53
N LEU A 108 9.42 12.34 -33.39
CA LEU A 108 9.28 10.93 -33.03
C LEU A 108 10.30 10.53 -31.98
N TYR A 109 11.59 10.89 -32.13
CA TYR A 109 12.62 10.62 -31.12
C TYR A 109 12.26 11.20 -29.73
N PHE A 110 11.78 12.45 -29.68
CA PHE A 110 11.39 13.09 -28.41
C PHE A 110 10.12 12.48 -27.79
N SER A 111 9.14 12.11 -28.63
CA SER A 111 7.79 11.73 -28.20
C SER A 111 7.53 10.23 -28.21
N PHE A 112 8.53 9.40 -28.50
CA PHE A 112 8.38 7.96 -28.57
C PHE A 112 7.94 7.39 -27.21
N PHE A 113 6.66 7.02 -27.13
CA PHE A 113 5.98 6.75 -25.87
C PHE A 113 6.58 5.62 -25.02
N PRO A 114 7.21 4.55 -25.56
CA PRO A 114 7.78 3.48 -24.74
C PRO A 114 8.80 3.96 -23.70
N GLN A 115 9.50 5.07 -23.96
CA GLN A 115 10.53 5.62 -23.07
C GLN A 115 10.16 6.96 -22.42
N LEU A 116 9.00 7.53 -22.75
CA LEU A 116 8.69 8.94 -22.46
C LEU A 116 8.57 9.24 -20.96
N ILE A 117 8.14 8.26 -20.17
CA ILE A 117 7.89 8.41 -18.73
C ILE A 117 8.96 7.68 -17.91
N ALA A 118 9.25 6.43 -18.29
CA ALA A 118 10.19 5.55 -17.63
C ALA A 118 10.80 4.60 -18.66
N GLY A 119 12.09 4.33 -18.55
CA GLY A 119 12.82 3.48 -19.48
C GLY A 119 14.28 3.91 -19.62
N PRO A 120 15.03 3.29 -20.55
CA PRO A 120 16.36 3.77 -20.90
C PRO A 120 16.31 5.20 -21.45
N ILE A 121 17.28 6.03 -21.06
CA ILE A 121 17.53 7.34 -21.65
C ILE A 121 18.27 7.11 -22.96
N VAL A 122 17.51 6.99 -24.04
CA VAL A 122 18.05 6.70 -25.37
C VAL A 122 18.60 7.97 -25.98
N ARG A 123 19.78 7.85 -26.58
CA ARG A 123 20.45 8.96 -27.26
C ARG A 123 20.10 8.92 -28.72
N TYR A 124 20.11 10.08 -29.38
CA TYR A 124 19.75 10.14 -30.78
C TYR A 124 20.66 9.27 -31.65
N HIS A 125 21.97 9.26 -31.38
CA HIS A 125 22.93 8.42 -32.12
C HIS A 125 22.65 6.91 -32.04
N ASP A 126 22.01 6.42 -30.97
CA ASP A 126 21.68 5.00 -30.81
C ASP A 126 20.50 4.56 -31.70
N VAL A 127 19.61 5.50 -32.06
CA VAL A 127 18.36 5.22 -32.79
C VAL A 127 18.24 5.93 -34.13
N ALA A 128 19.11 6.87 -34.45
CA ALA A 128 19.03 7.69 -35.67
C ALA A 128 18.86 6.83 -36.93
N GLN A 129 19.74 5.84 -37.13
CA GLN A 129 19.65 4.93 -38.28
C GLN A 129 18.39 4.06 -38.27
N GLN A 130 17.93 3.66 -37.08
CA GLN A 130 16.73 2.83 -36.91
C GLN A 130 15.44 3.60 -37.21
N LEU A 131 15.44 4.91 -36.95
CA LEU A 131 14.31 5.81 -37.21
C LEU A 131 14.22 6.23 -38.68
N VAL A 132 15.36 6.43 -39.35
CA VAL A 132 15.41 6.98 -40.71
C VAL A 132 15.42 5.90 -41.79
N GLU A 133 16.19 4.81 -41.62
CA GLU A 133 16.56 3.95 -42.76
C GLU A 133 16.10 2.48 -42.65
N HIS A 134 15.93 1.92 -41.45
CA HIS A 134 15.95 0.45 -41.26
C HIS A 134 14.87 -0.15 -40.35
N ARG A 135 13.70 0.48 -40.20
CA ARG A 135 12.61 -0.09 -39.38
C ARG A 135 12.04 -1.37 -40.03
N LYS A 136 12.54 -2.53 -39.63
CA LYS A 136 12.06 -3.85 -40.10
C LYS A 136 11.12 -4.47 -39.07
N PHE A 137 9.87 -4.67 -39.46
CA PHE A 137 8.93 -5.45 -38.66
C PHE A 137 9.10 -6.95 -38.93
N SER A 138 9.17 -7.74 -37.86
CA SER A 138 9.20 -9.20 -37.94
C SER A 138 8.38 -9.78 -36.80
N TYR A 139 7.57 -10.81 -37.08
CA TYR A 139 6.82 -11.54 -36.06
C TYR A 139 7.73 -12.11 -34.97
N LYS A 140 8.97 -12.48 -35.31
CA LYS A 140 9.97 -12.97 -34.35
C LYS A 140 10.37 -11.89 -33.35
N GLU A 141 10.69 -10.69 -33.85
CA GLU A 141 11.06 -9.56 -33.01
C GLU A 141 9.89 -9.07 -32.16
N PHE A 142 8.68 -9.06 -32.74
CA PHE A 142 7.46 -8.75 -31.99
C PHE A 142 7.21 -9.75 -30.85
N ALA A 143 7.31 -11.05 -31.13
CA ALA A 143 7.14 -12.08 -30.10
C ALA A 143 8.20 -11.99 -29.00
N GLN A 144 9.46 -11.69 -29.35
CA GLN A 144 10.52 -11.49 -28.37
C GLN A 144 10.29 -10.23 -27.52
N GLY A 145 9.85 -9.12 -28.15
CA GLY A 145 9.44 -7.91 -27.43
C GLY A 145 8.26 -8.16 -26.48
N ALA A 146 7.30 -9.01 -26.86
CA ALA A 146 6.18 -9.42 -26.00
C ALA A 146 6.63 -10.22 -24.78
N VAL A 147 7.62 -11.10 -24.94
CA VAL A 147 8.21 -11.82 -23.81
C VAL A 147 8.92 -10.83 -22.86
N GLU A 148 9.75 -9.92 -23.39
CA GLU A 148 10.45 -8.90 -22.59
C GLU A 148 9.47 -7.99 -21.84
N PHE A 149 8.42 -7.53 -22.51
CA PHE A 149 7.35 -6.75 -21.89
C PHE A 149 6.67 -7.53 -20.77
N THR A 150 6.35 -8.80 -21.00
CA THR A 150 5.70 -9.66 -20.00
C THR A 150 6.60 -9.87 -18.79
N ILE A 151 7.91 -10.07 -18.98
CA ILE A 151 8.89 -10.17 -17.89
C ILE A 151 8.90 -8.87 -17.07
N GLY A 152 8.97 -7.72 -17.73
CA GLY A 152 8.93 -6.42 -17.06
C GLY A 152 7.65 -6.19 -16.28
N LEU A 153 6.50 -6.57 -16.86
CA LEU A 153 5.19 -6.51 -16.21
C LEU A 153 5.13 -7.41 -14.97
N CYS A 154 5.67 -8.62 -15.04
CA CYS A 154 5.77 -9.53 -13.90
C CYS A 154 6.64 -8.95 -12.78
N LYS A 155 7.81 -8.37 -13.11
CA LYS A 155 8.67 -7.69 -12.12
C LYS A 155 7.94 -6.56 -11.40
N LYS A 156 7.17 -5.74 -12.14
CA LYS A 156 6.38 -4.64 -11.55
C LYS A 156 5.22 -5.17 -10.70
N MET A 157 4.36 -5.99 -11.28
CA MET A 157 3.06 -6.33 -10.71
C MET A 157 3.15 -7.42 -9.64
N ILE A 158 3.99 -8.43 -9.83
CA ILE A 158 4.10 -9.57 -8.91
C ILE A 158 5.12 -9.26 -7.83
N ILE A 159 6.30 -8.76 -8.21
CA ILE A 159 7.41 -8.54 -7.28
C ILE A 159 7.31 -7.18 -6.62
N ALA A 160 7.54 -6.11 -7.40
CA ALA A 160 7.73 -4.76 -6.86
C ALA A 160 6.53 -4.26 -6.06
N ASN A 161 5.30 -4.47 -6.54
CA ASN A 161 4.10 -4.06 -5.80
C ASN A 161 3.90 -4.85 -4.49
N THR A 162 4.25 -6.14 -4.47
CA THR A 162 4.10 -6.98 -3.27
C THR A 162 5.08 -6.57 -2.17
N VAL A 163 6.38 -6.42 -2.51
CA VAL A 163 7.38 -5.96 -1.52
C VAL A 163 7.25 -4.46 -1.24
N GLY A 164 6.77 -3.69 -2.22
CA GLY A 164 6.51 -2.26 -2.09
C GLY A 164 5.45 -1.95 -1.04
N ALA A 165 4.36 -2.73 -0.97
CA ALA A 165 3.36 -2.55 0.07
C ALA A 165 3.94 -2.70 1.50
N VAL A 166 4.89 -3.62 1.69
CA VAL A 166 5.60 -3.79 2.97
C VAL A 166 6.55 -2.64 3.23
N ALA A 167 7.33 -2.23 2.22
CA ALA A 167 8.23 -1.08 2.32
C ALA A 167 7.47 0.21 2.64
N ASP A 168 6.35 0.47 1.96
CA ASP A 168 5.47 1.61 2.19
C ASP A 168 5.00 1.61 3.64
N THR A 169 4.44 0.49 4.11
CA THR A 169 3.91 0.39 5.47
C THR A 169 4.99 0.63 6.54
N ILE A 170 6.21 0.12 6.34
CA ILE A 170 7.30 0.27 7.33
C ILE A 170 7.91 1.67 7.31
N PHE A 171 8.14 2.24 6.12
CA PHE A 171 8.67 3.61 6.00
C PHE A 171 7.65 4.67 6.40
N ASP A 172 6.35 4.36 6.43
CA ASP A 172 5.32 5.28 6.92
C ASP A 172 5.09 5.16 8.44
N LEU A 173 5.74 4.21 9.12
CA LEU A 173 5.71 4.16 10.58
C LEU A 173 6.37 5.40 11.16
N SER A 174 5.79 5.93 12.24
CA SER A 174 6.49 6.92 13.04
C SER A 174 7.77 6.29 13.59
N ILE A 175 8.85 7.08 13.66
CA ILE A 175 10.14 6.63 14.22
C ILE A 175 10.00 6.00 15.60
N GLU A 176 9.00 6.42 16.39
CA GLU A 176 8.74 5.88 17.71
C GLU A 176 8.21 4.45 17.74
N LYS A 177 7.65 3.98 16.62
CA LYS A 177 7.12 2.62 16.41
C LYS A 177 8.06 1.75 15.58
N LEU A 178 9.15 2.33 15.07
CA LEU A 178 10.13 1.64 14.25
C LEU A 178 11.20 1.01 15.15
N ASP A 179 11.34 -0.31 15.09
CA ASP A 179 12.48 -1.01 15.69
C ASP A 179 13.49 -1.47 14.62
N THR A 180 14.64 -1.98 15.07
CA THR A 180 15.71 -2.45 14.19
C THR A 180 15.25 -3.54 13.22
N SER A 181 14.39 -4.46 13.65
CA SER A 181 13.91 -5.54 12.79
C SER A 181 13.01 -5.02 11.66
N HIS A 182 12.12 -4.08 11.98
CA HIS A 182 11.30 -3.39 10.99
C HIS A 182 12.16 -2.59 10.03
N ALA A 183 13.12 -1.82 10.54
CA ALA A 183 13.98 -0.99 9.71
C ALA A 183 14.76 -1.83 8.67
N TRP A 184 15.33 -2.98 9.08
CA TRP A 184 16.04 -3.87 8.15
C TRP A 184 15.11 -4.53 7.13
N ILE A 185 13.92 -4.99 7.54
CA ILE A 185 12.95 -5.55 6.60
C ILE A 185 12.45 -4.50 5.62
N GLY A 186 12.10 -3.30 6.11
CA GLY A 186 11.70 -2.17 5.28
C GLY A 186 12.77 -1.85 4.24
N LEU A 187 14.04 -1.78 4.66
CA LEU A 187 15.17 -1.53 3.76
C LEU A 187 15.36 -2.62 2.71
N LEU A 188 15.27 -3.89 3.11
CA LEU A 188 15.35 -5.04 2.20
C LEU A 188 14.22 -4.98 1.17
N THR A 189 12.98 -4.83 1.62
CA THR A 189 11.80 -4.78 0.73
C THR A 189 11.85 -3.59 -0.20
N TYR A 190 12.32 -2.43 0.28
CA TYR A 190 12.48 -1.25 -0.55
C TYR A 190 13.58 -1.43 -1.61
N SER A 191 14.70 -2.05 -1.25
CA SER A 191 15.78 -2.36 -2.20
C SER A 191 15.28 -3.26 -3.34
N LEU A 192 14.52 -4.31 -3.01
CA LEU A 192 13.91 -5.18 -4.01
C LEU A 192 12.83 -4.44 -4.83
N GLN A 193 12.01 -3.61 -4.18
CA GLN A 193 10.99 -2.78 -4.83
C GLN A 193 11.64 -1.87 -5.87
N ILE A 194 12.56 -0.98 -5.48
CA ILE A 194 13.12 0.03 -6.38
C ILE A 194 13.80 -0.62 -7.58
N TYR A 195 14.49 -1.76 -7.39
CA TYR A 195 15.08 -2.50 -8.49
C TYR A 195 14.04 -3.13 -9.43
N CYS A 196 13.10 -3.92 -8.91
CA CYS A 196 12.12 -4.63 -9.74
C CYS A 196 11.11 -3.67 -10.38
N ASP A 197 10.78 -2.57 -9.73
CA ASP A 197 9.92 -1.52 -10.27
C ASP A 197 10.59 -0.87 -11.48
N PHE A 198 11.81 -0.37 -11.30
CA PHE A 198 12.48 0.40 -12.34
C PHE A 198 13.02 -0.46 -13.47
N SER A 199 13.57 -1.64 -13.15
CA SER A 199 13.93 -2.63 -14.18
C SER A 199 12.70 -3.17 -14.89
N GLY A 200 11.56 -3.34 -14.20
CA GLY A 200 10.29 -3.73 -14.81
C GLY A 200 9.83 -2.74 -15.87
N TYR A 201 9.82 -1.44 -15.55
CA TYR A 201 9.51 -0.39 -16.54
C TYR A 201 10.52 -0.35 -17.69
N SER A 202 11.81 -0.53 -17.41
CA SER A 202 12.84 -0.54 -18.45
C SER A 202 12.67 -1.73 -19.41
N ASP A 203 12.39 -2.93 -18.89
CA ASP A 203 12.13 -4.12 -19.71
C ASP A 203 10.85 -3.97 -20.54
N MET A 204 9.80 -3.36 -19.98
CA MET A 204 8.58 -3.02 -20.73
C MET A 204 8.87 -2.03 -21.86
N ALA A 205 9.66 -0.98 -21.61
CA ALA A 205 10.07 -0.01 -22.61
C ALA A 205 10.88 -0.64 -23.75
N ILE A 206 11.87 -1.49 -23.40
CA ILE A 206 12.70 -2.22 -24.36
C ILE A 206 11.84 -3.18 -25.19
N GLY A 207 10.96 -3.95 -24.55
CA GLY A 207 10.07 -4.88 -25.22
C GLY A 207 9.10 -4.19 -26.19
N LEU A 208 8.51 -3.06 -25.79
CA LEU A 208 7.65 -2.26 -26.67
C LEU A 208 8.42 -1.66 -27.84
N ALA A 209 9.60 -1.08 -27.59
CA ALA A 209 10.45 -0.55 -28.66
C ALA A 209 10.77 -1.66 -29.68
N ARG A 210 11.11 -2.85 -29.18
CA ARG A 210 11.41 -4.02 -30.00
C ARG A 210 10.22 -4.48 -30.85
N MET A 211 9.00 -4.48 -30.29
CA MET A 211 7.78 -4.72 -31.08
C MET A 211 7.59 -3.71 -32.21
N PHE A 212 8.00 -2.47 -31.98
CA PHE A 212 8.00 -1.43 -33.00
C PHE A 212 9.21 -1.50 -33.94
N GLY A 213 10.12 -2.47 -33.79
CA GLY A 213 11.31 -2.61 -34.64
C GLY A 213 12.44 -1.64 -34.29
N ILE A 214 12.49 -1.14 -33.05
CA ILE A 214 13.55 -0.28 -32.53
C ILE A 214 14.23 -1.00 -31.34
N GLN A 215 15.54 -1.10 -31.37
CA GLN A 215 16.34 -1.73 -30.32
C GLN A 215 16.84 -0.68 -29.34
N PHE A 216 16.51 -0.86 -28.07
CA PHE A 216 16.95 -0.01 -26.97
C PHE A 216 18.08 -0.66 -26.17
N PRO A 217 18.98 0.15 -25.58
CA PRO A 217 20.03 -0.35 -24.70
C PRO A 217 19.44 -0.88 -23.39
N LEU A 218 20.10 -1.89 -22.83
CA LEU A 218 19.78 -2.41 -21.50
C LEU A 218 20.02 -1.34 -20.43
N ASN A 219 19.09 -1.23 -19.49
CA ASN A 219 19.20 -0.26 -18.39
C ASN A 219 19.70 -0.88 -17.08
N PHE A 220 19.54 -2.20 -16.91
CA PHE A 220 19.94 -2.92 -15.71
C PHE A 220 20.63 -4.24 -16.05
N ASN A 221 21.67 -4.59 -15.29
CA ASN A 221 22.41 -5.84 -15.46
C ASN A 221 22.85 -6.43 -14.11
N TYR A 222 21.90 -7.03 -13.39
CA TYR A 222 22.09 -7.64 -12.06
C TYR A 222 22.90 -6.75 -11.10
N PRO A 223 22.43 -5.51 -10.80
CA PRO A 223 23.22 -4.53 -10.06
C PRO A 223 23.57 -4.99 -8.64
N TYR A 224 22.71 -5.78 -7.99
CA TYR A 224 22.94 -6.24 -6.63
C TYR A 224 24.00 -7.34 -6.50
N VAL A 225 24.52 -7.93 -7.58
CA VAL A 225 25.68 -8.86 -7.44
C VAL A 225 27.03 -8.14 -7.38
N SER A 226 27.01 -6.80 -7.41
CA SER A 226 28.22 -5.98 -7.47
C SER A 226 29.11 -6.14 -6.24
N ARG A 227 30.41 -6.07 -6.46
CA ARG A 227 31.45 -6.14 -5.42
C ARG A 227 32.04 -4.77 -5.06
N SER A 228 31.64 -3.74 -5.80
CA SER A 228 32.01 -2.35 -5.52
C SER A 228 30.89 -1.42 -5.96
N VAL A 229 30.89 -0.20 -5.42
CA VAL A 229 29.96 0.87 -5.80
C VAL A 229 30.19 1.28 -7.25
N ARG A 230 31.43 1.26 -7.72
CA ARG A 230 31.76 1.49 -9.14
C ARG A 230 31.18 0.42 -10.07
N GLU A 231 31.22 -0.84 -9.67
CA GLU A 231 30.59 -1.92 -10.44
C GLU A 231 29.07 -1.77 -10.46
N PHE A 232 28.48 -1.41 -9.31
CA PHE A 232 27.03 -1.17 -9.20
C PHE A 232 26.54 -0.11 -10.19
N TRP A 233 27.17 1.05 -10.27
CA TRP A 233 26.79 2.12 -11.20
C TRP A 233 27.09 1.82 -12.69
N ARG A 234 27.78 0.71 -12.99
CA ARG A 234 27.91 0.19 -14.36
C ARG A 234 26.79 -0.80 -14.72
N ARG A 235 26.00 -1.22 -13.73
CA ARG A 235 24.93 -2.22 -13.85
C ARG A 235 23.55 -1.65 -13.50
N TRP A 236 23.50 -0.52 -12.81
CA TRP A 236 22.29 0.17 -12.38
C TRP A 236 22.05 1.40 -13.25
N HIS A 237 20.83 1.56 -13.76
CA HIS A 237 20.41 2.72 -14.54
C HIS A 237 21.46 3.15 -15.59
N ILE A 238 21.92 2.17 -16.36
CA ILE A 238 23.10 2.26 -17.24
C ILE A 238 22.99 3.43 -18.21
N SER A 239 21.79 3.69 -18.75
CA SER A 239 21.57 4.81 -19.66
C SER A 239 21.82 6.16 -18.99
N LEU A 240 21.38 6.34 -17.73
CA LEU A 240 21.61 7.56 -16.97
C LEU A 240 23.10 7.75 -16.61
N SER A 241 23.72 6.69 -16.07
CA SER A 241 25.14 6.75 -15.69
C SER A 241 26.04 7.01 -16.88
N SER A 242 25.72 6.41 -18.03
CA SER A 242 26.45 6.65 -19.27
C SER A 242 26.19 8.04 -19.85
N TRP A 243 24.96 8.57 -19.75
CA TRP A 243 24.66 9.96 -20.12
C TRP A 243 25.49 10.95 -19.30
N PHE A 244 25.47 10.85 -17.97
CA PHE A 244 26.27 11.73 -17.11
C PHE A 244 27.78 11.57 -17.37
N ARG A 245 28.23 10.35 -17.68
CA ARG A 245 29.62 10.12 -18.04
C ARG A 245 30.00 10.88 -19.32
N ASP A 246 29.21 10.71 -20.39
CA ASP A 246 29.58 11.13 -21.74
C ASP A 246 29.35 12.64 -21.98
N TYR A 247 28.29 13.21 -21.38
CA TYR A 247 27.91 14.61 -21.56
C TYR A 247 28.45 15.55 -20.48
N LEU A 248 28.64 15.07 -19.24
CA LEU A 248 29.08 15.90 -18.12
C LEU A 248 30.51 15.54 -17.66
N TYR A 249 30.76 14.31 -17.23
CA TYR A 249 32.04 13.92 -16.63
C TYR A 249 33.23 14.06 -17.59
N ILE A 250 33.10 13.60 -18.85
CA ILE A 250 34.15 13.73 -19.87
C ILE A 250 34.39 15.20 -20.22
N SER A 251 33.32 16.01 -20.28
CA SER A 251 33.38 17.46 -20.52
C SER A 251 34.13 18.21 -19.41
N LEU A 252 34.06 17.73 -18.16
CA LEU A 252 34.82 18.27 -17.02
C LEU A 252 36.31 17.83 -17.00
N GLY A 253 36.78 17.16 -18.05
CA GLY A 253 38.14 16.65 -18.20
C GLY A 253 38.27 15.13 -18.04
N GLY A 254 37.23 14.46 -17.54
CA GLY A 254 37.21 13.01 -17.36
C GLY A 254 38.39 12.51 -16.52
N ASN A 255 39.11 11.49 -17.02
CA ASN A 255 40.28 10.93 -16.34
C ASN A 255 41.61 11.64 -16.70
N ARG A 256 41.57 12.72 -17.48
CA ARG A 256 42.76 13.43 -17.98
C ARG A 256 43.27 14.52 -17.02
N VAL A 257 42.60 14.70 -15.89
CA VAL A 257 42.93 15.71 -14.87
C VAL A 257 43.48 15.05 -13.61
N SER A 258 44.01 15.85 -12.69
CA SER A 258 44.56 15.37 -11.41
C SER A 258 43.54 14.56 -10.60
N GLU A 259 44.02 13.66 -9.75
CA GLU A 259 43.19 12.77 -8.93
C GLU A 259 42.20 13.53 -8.03
N LEU A 260 42.64 14.65 -7.43
CA LEU A 260 41.76 15.53 -6.64
C LEU A 260 40.64 16.13 -7.50
N ARG A 261 40.95 16.57 -8.72
CA ARG A 261 39.96 17.16 -9.63
C ARG A 261 38.98 16.11 -10.14
N VAL A 262 39.46 14.88 -10.36
CA VAL A 262 38.59 13.74 -10.64
C VAL A 262 37.60 13.49 -9.49
N CYS A 263 38.06 13.47 -8.24
CA CYS A 263 37.18 13.26 -7.09
C CYS A 263 36.13 14.37 -6.98
N SER A 264 36.54 15.63 -7.18
CA SER A 264 35.61 16.77 -7.27
C SER A 264 34.61 16.61 -8.42
N ASN A 265 35.06 16.19 -9.60
CA ASN A 265 34.19 15.94 -10.76
C ASN A 265 33.16 14.83 -10.46
N LEU A 266 33.55 13.75 -9.78
CA LEU A 266 32.62 12.68 -9.38
C LEU A 266 31.57 13.20 -8.39
N LEU A 267 31.97 13.98 -7.40
CA LEU A 267 31.03 14.62 -6.46
C LEU A 267 30.06 15.56 -7.18
N THR A 268 30.55 16.38 -8.11
CA THR A 268 29.70 17.28 -8.92
C THR A 268 28.71 16.50 -9.78
N VAL A 269 29.17 15.45 -10.47
CA VAL A 269 28.31 14.60 -11.31
C VAL A 269 27.21 13.97 -10.48
N PHE A 270 27.55 13.41 -9.32
CA PHE A 270 26.58 12.73 -8.46
C PHE A 270 25.68 13.69 -7.68
N PHE A 271 26.15 14.89 -7.34
CA PHE A 271 25.33 15.98 -6.84
C PHE A 271 24.25 16.37 -7.86
N LEU A 272 24.63 16.59 -9.11
CA LEU A 272 23.70 16.90 -10.19
C LEU A 272 22.77 15.72 -10.52
N CYS A 273 23.26 14.48 -10.40
CA CYS A 273 22.43 13.28 -10.50
C CYS A 273 21.37 13.22 -9.38
N GLY A 274 21.75 13.55 -8.14
CA GLY A 274 20.83 13.67 -7.01
C GLY A 274 19.75 14.73 -7.27
N LEU A 275 20.16 15.95 -7.63
CA LEU A 275 19.22 17.03 -8.00
C LEU A 275 18.29 16.62 -9.14
N TRP A 276 18.81 15.90 -10.14
CA TRP A 276 17.99 15.38 -11.23
C TRP A 276 16.94 14.37 -10.75
N HIS A 277 17.14 13.63 -9.67
CA HIS A 277 16.09 12.76 -9.14
C HIS A 277 14.99 13.55 -8.43
N GLY A 278 15.33 14.55 -7.63
CA GLY A 278 14.33 15.40 -7.00
C GLY A 278 14.90 16.64 -6.30
N ALA A 279 14.02 17.63 -6.13
CA ALA A 279 14.32 18.91 -5.50
C ALA A 279 14.18 18.84 -3.98
N SER A 280 14.97 17.98 -3.32
CA SER A 280 14.97 17.85 -1.86
C SER A 280 16.36 17.53 -1.33
N TRP A 281 16.60 17.85 -0.05
CA TRP A 281 17.86 17.55 0.63
C TRP A 281 18.21 16.06 0.63
N ASN A 282 17.19 15.19 0.68
CA ASN A 282 17.35 13.74 0.62
C ASN A 282 18.09 13.29 -0.64
N PHE A 283 17.67 13.78 -1.82
CA PHE A 283 18.31 13.41 -3.07
C PHE A 283 19.71 14.02 -3.24
N ILE A 284 19.92 15.24 -2.72
CA ILE A 284 21.25 15.87 -2.69
C ILE A 284 22.22 15.02 -1.86
N ILE A 285 21.83 14.65 -0.64
CA ILE A 285 22.66 13.82 0.25
C ILE A 285 22.86 12.43 -0.34
N TRP A 286 21.82 11.82 -0.90
CA TRP A 286 21.93 10.55 -1.61
C TRP A 286 22.96 10.60 -2.75
N GLY A 287 22.92 11.66 -3.57
CA GLY A 287 23.86 11.88 -4.66
C GLY A 287 25.29 12.00 -4.13
N LEU A 288 25.52 12.96 -3.23
CA LEU A 288 26.84 13.19 -2.62
C LEU A 288 27.39 11.95 -1.90
N PHE A 289 26.54 11.17 -1.23
CA PHE A 289 26.90 9.92 -0.59
C PHE A 289 27.48 8.93 -1.62
N HIS A 290 26.81 8.68 -2.74
CA HIS A 290 27.35 7.81 -3.78
C HIS A 290 28.59 8.40 -4.47
N GLY A 291 28.60 9.71 -4.70
CA GLY A 291 29.76 10.43 -5.26
C GLY A 291 31.01 10.28 -4.38
N LEU A 292 30.84 10.36 -3.05
CA LEU A 292 31.90 10.16 -2.07
C LEU A 292 32.46 8.74 -2.15
N PHE A 293 31.61 7.71 -2.12
CA PHE A 293 32.09 6.33 -2.21
C PHE A 293 32.80 6.03 -3.54
N LEU A 294 32.33 6.60 -4.66
CA LEU A 294 33.02 6.47 -5.95
C LEU A 294 34.38 7.19 -5.98
N ALA A 295 34.48 8.34 -5.32
CA ALA A 295 35.75 9.04 -5.15
C ALA A 295 36.71 8.24 -4.25
N LEU A 296 36.22 7.69 -3.14
CA LEU A 296 36.99 6.85 -2.22
C LEU A 296 37.51 5.58 -2.89
N GLU A 297 36.66 4.82 -3.58
CA GLU A 297 37.03 3.59 -4.30
C GLU A 297 38.09 3.83 -5.37
N ARG A 298 38.23 5.06 -5.86
CA ARG A 298 39.23 5.42 -6.87
C ARG A 298 40.61 5.68 -6.28
N THR A 299 40.69 6.02 -5.00
CA THR A 299 41.98 6.24 -4.32
C THR A 299 42.80 4.95 -4.35
N LYS A 300 44.13 5.09 -4.47
CA LYS A 300 45.05 3.93 -4.46
C LYS A 300 44.89 3.06 -3.20
N ILE A 301 44.63 3.69 -2.06
CA ILE A 301 44.45 3.03 -0.76
C ILE A 301 43.22 2.13 -0.78
N CYS A 302 42.07 2.67 -1.18
CA CYS A 302 40.82 1.89 -1.21
C CYS A 302 40.86 0.82 -2.30
N THR A 303 41.42 1.13 -3.47
CA THR A 303 41.62 0.14 -4.55
C THR A 303 42.48 -1.03 -4.06
N TRP A 304 43.60 -0.73 -3.36
CA TRP A 304 44.46 -1.75 -2.78
C TRP A 304 43.72 -2.58 -1.70
N ALA A 305 43.01 -1.93 -0.77
CA ALA A 305 42.28 -2.60 0.29
C ALA A 305 41.18 -3.52 -0.27
N LEU A 306 40.40 -3.05 -1.25
CA LEU A 306 39.38 -3.85 -1.92
C LEU A 306 40.01 -5.04 -2.66
N SER A 307 41.15 -4.86 -3.33
CA SER A 307 41.81 -5.94 -4.06
C SER A 307 42.29 -7.09 -3.15
N ARG A 308 42.58 -6.81 -1.88
CA ARG A 308 43.00 -7.79 -0.86
C ARG A 308 41.84 -8.40 -0.08
N THR A 309 40.65 -7.79 -0.16
CA THR A 309 39.47 -8.23 0.57
C THR A 309 38.82 -9.43 -0.15
N PRO A 310 38.40 -10.49 0.55
CA PRO A 310 37.63 -11.59 -0.05
C PRO A 310 36.38 -11.11 -0.79
N ARG A 311 36.05 -11.76 -1.92
CA ARG A 311 34.93 -11.37 -2.80
C ARG A 311 33.58 -11.25 -2.08
N VAL A 312 33.35 -12.10 -1.08
CA VAL A 312 32.13 -12.08 -0.27
C VAL A 312 32.04 -10.80 0.56
N LEU A 313 33.13 -10.40 1.21
CA LEU A 313 33.19 -9.18 2.01
C LEU A 313 33.10 -7.92 1.15
N GLN A 314 33.71 -7.92 -0.05
CA GLN A 314 33.53 -6.84 -1.03
C GLN A 314 32.06 -6.65 -1.41
N HIS A 315 31.35 -7.76 -1.65
CA HIS A 315 29.93 -7.75 -1.97
C HIS A 315 29.09 -7.21 -0.81
N PHE A 316 29.33 -7.67 0.43
CA PHE A 316 28.65 -7.14 1.61
C PHE A 316 28.90 -5.63 1.81
N TYR A 317 30.14 -5.18 1.60
CA TYR A 317 30.50 -3.76 1.64
C TYR A 317 29.67 -2.96 0.62
N ALA A 318 29.70 -3.36 -0.66
CA ALA A 318 28.98 -2.65 -1.72
C ALA A 318 27.48 -2.63 -1.43
N LEU A 319 26.90 -3.79 -1.09
CA LEU A 319 25.48 -3.92 -0.79
C LEU A 319 25.06 -3.05 0.41
N SER A 320 25.89 -2.96 1.45
CA SER A 320 25.61 -2.10 2.62
C SER A 320 25.59 -0.63 2.24
N VAL A 321 26.60 -0.16 1.48
CA VAL A 321 26.65 1.22 1.00
C VAL A 321 25.41 1.53 0.14
N ILE A 322 25.11 0.66 -0.83
CA ILE A 322 23.95 0.82 -1.72
C ILE A 322 22.64 0.87 -0.93
N SER A 323 22.46 -0.05 0.02
CA SER A 323 21.25 -0.14 0.85
C SER A 323 21.10 1.10 1.72
N ILE A 324 22.14 1.57 2.40
CA ILE A 324 22.07 2.80 3.20
C ILE A 324 21.70 4.01 2.32
N GLY A 325 22.24 4.08 1.09
CA GLY A 325 21.84 5.08 0.09
C GLY A 325 20.32 5.07 -0.13
N TRP A 326 19.71 3.90 -0.26
CA TRP A 326 18.26 3.79 -0.47
C TRP A 326 17.39 4.36 0.65
N VAL A 327 17.89 4.46 1.89
CA VAL A 327 17.15 5.12 2.97
C VAL A 327 16.92 6.59 2.64
N PHE A 328 17.96 7.30 2.19
CA PHE A 328 17.83 8.71 1.75
C PHE A 328 16.92 8.84 0.53
N PHE A 329 16.93 7.86 -0.37
CA PHE A 329 16.07 7.91 -1.56
C PHE A 329 14.59 7.68 -1.24
N ARG A 330 14.28 6.87 -0.20
CA ARG A 330 12.90 6.50 0.17
C ARG A 330 12.24 7.43 1.17
N ALA A 331 12.98 7.83 2.21
CA ALA A 331 12.38 8.52 3.34
C ALA A 331 11.79 9.88 2.92
N SER A 332 10.72 10.28 3.58
CA SER A 332 9.98 11.52 3.28
C SER A 332 10.76 12.79 3.58
N THR A 333 11.65 12.77 4.58
CA THR A 333 12.46 13.93 5.00
C THR A 333 13.87 13.52 5.38
N LEU A 334 14.79 14.49 5.47
CA LEU A 334 16.17 14.23 5.87
C LEU A 334 16.26 13.81 7.33
N SER A 335 15.47 14.46 8.19
CA SER A 335 15.36 14.08 9.61
C SER A 335 14.92 12.63 9.75
N HIS A 336 13.87 12.25 9.01
CA HIS A 336 13.37 10.88 9.01
C HIS A 336 14.43 9.88 8.52
N SER A 337 15.17 10.20 7.45
CA SER A 337 16.26 9.37 6.93
C SER A 337 17.34 9.09 7.99
N ILE A 338 17.79 10.14 8.69
CA ILE A 338 18.84 10.04 9.71
C ILE A 338 18.36 9.20 10.89
N GLN A 339 17.12 9.44 11.36
CA GLN A 339 16.53 8.66 12.45
C GLN A 339 16.35 7.18 12.07
N PHE A 340 15.88 6.89 10.86
CA PHE A 340 15.76 5.53 10.34
C PHE A 340 17.12 4.81 10.33
N ILE A 341 18.19 5.48 9.89
CA ILE A 341 19.56 4.93 9.92
C ILE A 341 20.02 4.64 11.35
N LYS A 342 19.74 5.53 12.31
CA LYS A 342 20.08 5.26 13.71
C LYS A 342 19.36 4.03 14.26
N VAL A 343 18.09 3.83 13.90
CA VAL A 343 17.31 2.64 14.29
C VAL A 343 17.87 1.36 13.65
N LEU A 344 18.32 1.39 12.39
CA LEU A 344 18.97 0.26 11.70
C LEU A 344 20.17 -0.30 12.49
N PHE A 345 20.94 0.58 13.12
CA PHE A 345 22.14 0.21 13.90
C PHE A 345 21.89 0.15 15.42
N GLY A 346 20.62 0.24 15.87
CA GLY A 346 20.26 0.18 17.28
C GLY A 346 20.69 1.39 18.12
N LEU A 347 21.14 2.47 17.47
CA LEU A 347 21.64 3.70 18.11
C LEU A 347 20.51 4.55 18.70
N GLU A 348 19.27 4.37 18.21
CA GLU A 348 18.06 4.88 18.84
C GLU A 348 17.22 3.70 19.35
N SER A 349 17.49 3.32 20.59
CA SER A 349 16.93 2.14 21.23
C SER A 349 15.75 2.54 22.13
N ARG A 350 14.57 2.77 21.55
CA ARG A 350 13.34 3.07 22.32
C ARG A 350 12.64 1.76 22.74
N HIS A 351 13.23 1.07 23.71
CA HIS A 351 12.88 -0.29 24.17
C HIS A 351 11.47 -0.47 24.79
N ASN A 352 10.69 0.60 24.99
CA ASN A 352 9.49 0.54 25.85
C ASN A 352 8.16 0.76 25.12
N ARG A 353 8.03 0.38 23.85
CA ARG A 353 6.73 0.50 23.14
C ARG A 353 6.32 -0.81 22.47
N ILE A 354 5.05 -1.16 22.68
CA ILE A 354 4.40 -2.31 22.10
C ILE A 354 4.31 -2.09 20.59
N ASN A 355 5.15 -2.78 19.82
CA ASN A 355 5.14 -2.72 18.36
C ASN A 355 4.49 -3.98 17.78
N VAL A 356 3.78 -3.83 16.67
CA VAL A 356 3.31 -4.95 15.86
C VAL A 356 4.54 -5.76 15.41
N PRO A 357 4.61 -7.08 15.61
CA PRO A 357 5.78 -7.88 15.24
C PRO A 357 6.02 -7.87 13.73
N VAL A 358 7.29 -7.79 13.31
CA VAL A 358 7.68 -7.74 11.89
C VAL A 358 7.12 -8.90 11.05
N LYS A 359 6.93 -10.08 11.67
CA LYS A 359 6.32 -11.26 11.05
C LYS A 359 4.88 -11.04 10.57
N GLN A 360 4.15 -10.04 11.09
CA GLN A 360 2.81 -9.74 10.60
C GLN A 360 2.84 -9.18 9.16
N TYR A 361 3.93 -8.53 8.76
CA TYR A 361 4.14 -8.01 7.41
C TYR A 361 4.66 -9.05 6.40
N LEU A 362 5.09 -10.22 6.88
CA LEU A 362 5.73 -11.26 6.06
C LEU A 362 4.82 -12.49 5.93
N ASP A 363 3.80 -12.40 5.09
CA ASP A 363 3.00 -13.58 4.73
C ASP A 363 3.73 -14.52 3.75
N ALA A 364 3.14 -15.69 3.49
CA ALA A 364 3.75 -16.70 2.63
C ALA A 364 4.02 -16.19 1.20
N LYS A 365 3.14 -15.32 0.66
CA LYS A 365 3.32 -14.72 -0.67
C LYS A 365 4.48 -13.74 -0.65
N VAL A 366 4.55 -12.84 0.33
CA VAL A 366 5.64 -11.87 0.49
C VAL A 366 6.98 -12.59 0.60
N ILE A 367 7.08 -13.61 1.46
CA ILE A 367 8.31 -14.39 1.65
C ILE A 367 8.71 -15.07 0.34
N THR A 368 7.76 -15.71 -0.34
CA THR A 368 8.00 -16.37 -1.63
C THR A 368 8.50 -15.37 -2.68
N VAL A 369 7.86 -14.20 -2.77
CA VAL A 369 8.25 -13.12 -3.68
C VAL A 369 9.64 -12.58 -3.35
N ILE A 370 9.98 -12.39 -2.07
CA ILE A 370 11.32 -11.96 -1.64
C ILE A 370 12.36 -12.97 -2.10
N ILE A 371 12.12 -14.27 -1.90
CA ILE A 371 13.03 -15.34 -2.34
C ILE A 371 13.20 -15.28 -3.86
N PHE A 372 12.12 -15.24 -4.63
CA PHE A 372 12.19 -15.14 -6.10
C PHE A 372 12.87 -13.84 -6.57
N ALA A 373 12.65 -12.72 -5.88
CA ALA A 373 13.27 -11.44 -6.21
C ALA A 373 14.78 -11.47 -5.97
N ILE A 374 15.24 -12.02 -4.84
CA ILE A 374 16.66 -12.19 -4.54
C ILE A 374 17.30 -13.11 -5.58
N LEU A 375 16.68 -14.26 -5.84
CA LEU A 375 17.15 -15.23 -6.81
C LEU A 375 17.22 -14.66 -8.24
N GLY A 376 16.19 -13.94 -8.67
CA GLY A 376 16.13 -13.26 -9.97
C GLY A 376 17.04 -12.02 -10.07
N SER A 377 17.48 -11.46 -8.93
CA SER A 377 18.49 -10.41 -8.86
C SER A 377 19.91 -10.96 -8.97
N CYS A 378 20.09 -12.29 -8.90
CA CYS A 378 21.34 -12.98 -9.16
C CYS A 378 21.35 -13.58 -10.57
N SER A 379 22.52 -13.64 -11.22
CA SER A 379 22.70 -14.24 -12.55
C SER A 379 22.45 -15.76 -12.60
N VAL A 380 22.10 -16.38 -11.48
CA VAL A 380 21.99 -17.84 -11.29
C VAL A 380 20.64 -18.38 -11.79
N LEU A 381 19.64 -17.52 -12.05
CA LEU A 381 18.28 -17.94 -12.41
C LEU A 381 17.76 -17.36 -13.73
N SER A 382 18.64 -17.14 -14.71
CA SER A 382 18.21 -16.84 -16.09
C SER A 382 17.78 -18.07 -16.90
N ALA A 383 17.69 -19.25 -16.28
CA ALA A 383 17.19 -20.47 -16.93
C ALA A 383 16.01 -21.07 -16.15
N SER A 384 14.90 -21.24 -16.88
CA SER A 384 13.76 -22.13 -16.58
C SER A 384 12.55 -21.51 -15.87
N ILE A 385 11.69 -20.82 -16.64
CA ILE A 385 10.24 -20.96 -16.48
C ILE A 385 9.65 -21.13 -17.90
N ARG A 386 9.52 -22.37 -18.34
CA ARG A 386 8.63 -22.74 -19.45
C ARG A 386 7.50 -23.58 -18.88
N THR A 387 6.29 -23.19 -19.27
CA THR A 387 5.03 -23.93 -19.13
C THR A 387 4.44 -23.95 -17.72
N LEU A 388 3.76 -22.85 -17.37
CA LEU A 388 2.63 -22.90 -16.45
C LEU A 388 1.39 -23.22 -17.28
N ASN A 389 0.87 -24.45 -17.14
CA ASN A 389 -0.45 -24.78 -17.65
C ASN A 389 -1.47 -23.93 -16.90
N LEU A 390 -2.09 -23.01 -17.64
CA LEU A 390 -3.25 -22.26 -17.15
C LEU A 390 -4.37 -23.27 -16.92
N LEU A 391 -4.70 -23.49 -15.65
CA LEU A 391 -5.91 -24.20 -15.26
C LEU A 391 -7.10 -23.46 -15.89
N ILE A 392 -7.77 -24.10 -16.84
CA ILE A 392 -9.04 -23.63 -17.38
C ILE A 392 -10.07 -23.81 -16.26
N ILE A 393 -10.33 -22.72 -15.54
CA ILE A 393 -11.40 -22.67 -14.54
C ILE A 393 -12.68 -22.35 -15.30
N SER A 394 -13.67 -23.25 -15.24
CA SER A 394 -15.01 -23.09 -15.78
C SER A 394 -15.72 -21.84 -15.22
N GLU A 395 -16.79 -21.41 -15.88
CA GLU A 395 -17.56 -20.19 -15.60
C GLU A 395 -17.62 -19.83 -14.11
N ILE A 396 -17.05 -18.65 -13.81
CA ILE A 396 -17.06 -18.06 -12.48
C ILE A 396 -18.19 -17.04 -12.48
N PRO A 397 -19.29 -17.27 -11.74
CA PRO A 397 -20.35 -16.28 -11.63
C PRO A 397 -19.79 -15.01 -10.99
N SER A 398 -20.17 -13.84 -11.50
CA SER A 398 -19.79 -12.59 -10.86
C SER A 398 -20.55 -12.43 -9.55
N THR A 399 -19.82 -12.18 -8.46
CA THR A 399 -20.36 -11.81 -7.14
C THR A 399 -20.39 -10.29 -6.96
N GLU A 400 -20.03 -9.54 -8.01
CA GLU A 400 -19.79 -8.10 -8.01
C GLU A 400 -21.14 -7.35 -8.05
N LYS A 401 -21.54 -6.78 -6.91
CA LYS A 401 -22.82 -6.08 -6.72
C LYS A 401 -22.81 -4.59 -7.13
N ARG A 402 -21.74 -4.10 -7.77
CA ARG A 402 -21.63 -2.68 -8.16
C ARG A 402 -22.13 -2.44 -9.58
N THR A 403 -22.62 -1.23 -9.86
CA THR A 403 -22.94 -0.78 -11.22
C THR A 403 -21.64 -0.51 -11.99
N LEU A 404 -21.57 -0.98 -13.24
CA LEU A 404 -20.40 -0.77 -14.09
C LEU A 404 -20.45 0.63 -14.71
N ALA A 405 -19.28 1.26 -14.88
CA ALA A 405 -19.16 2.57 -15.50
C ALA A 405 -19.57 2.53 -16.98
N HIS A 406 -20.32 3.52 -17.44
CA HIS A 406 -20.70 3.62 -18.86
C HIS A 406 -19.56 4.19 -19.72
N GLN A 407 -19.60 3.90 -21.03
CA GLN A 407 -18.63 4.43 -21.98
C GLN A 407 -18.72 5.97 -22.02
N PRO A 408 -17.62 6.70 -21.78
CA PRO A 408 -17.64 8.15 -21.84
C PRO A 408 -17.69 8.66 -23.28
N ILE A 409 -18.30 9.83 -23.45
CA ILE A 409 -18.30 10.57 -24.73
C ILE A 409 -17.04 11.44 -24.77
N LEU A 410 -16.29 11.37 -25.87
CA LEU A 410 -15.10 12.19 -26.07
C LEU A 410 -15.48 13.67 -26.12
N ASN A 411 -14.99 14.43 -25.14
CA ASN A 411 -15.07 15.88 -25.14
C ASN A 411 -13.65 16.47 -25.06
N ILE A 412 -13.19 17.03 -26.18
CA ILE A 412 -11.82 17.56 -26.32
C ILE A 412 -11.55 18.71 -25.33
N TRP A 413 -12.59 19.47 -24.97
CA TRP A 413 -12.51 20.57 -24.01
C TRP A 413 -12.50 20.09 -22.55
N GLN A 414 -12.86 18.84 -22.29
CA GLN A 414 -12.90 18.21 -20.96
C GLN A 414 -12.06 16.93 -20.93
N MET A 415 -10.88 16.97 -21.55
CA MET A 415 -10.02 15.78 -21.70
C MET A 415 -9.69 15.08 -20.37
N ASN A 416 -9.48 15.85 -19.29
CA ASN A 416 -9.19 15.28 -17.96
C ASN A 416 -10.36 14.47 -17.40
N ASP A 417 -11.60 14.91 -17.62
CA ASP A 417 -12.80 14.18 -17.18
C ASP A 417 -13.04 12.95 -18.06
N TYR A 418 -12.85 13.10 -19.37
CA TYR A 418 -12.91 11.99 -20.31
C TYR A 418 -11.91 10.88 -19.94
N ILE A 419 -10.64 11.22 -19.70
CA ILE A 419 -9.59 10.24 -19.32
C ILE A 419 -10.00 9.49 -18.05
N LYS A 420 -10.45 10.20 -17.01
CA LYS A 420 -10.90 9.56 -15.75
C LYS A 420 -12.06 8.60 -15.96
N LYS A 421 -13.08 9.02 -16.72
CA LYS A 421 -14.24 8.18 -17.01
C LYS A 421 -13.88 7.01 -17.93
N PHE A 422 -12.93 7.21 -18.84
CA PHE A 422 -12.45 6.16 -19.74
C PHE A 422 -11.66 5.11 -18.97
N ASP A 423 -10.79 5.52 -18.04
CA ASP A 423 -10.08 4.60 -17.16
C ASP A 423 -11.06 3.76 -16.32
N LEU A 424 -12.11 4.38 -15.76
CA LEU A 424 -13.16 3.64 -15.04
C LEU A 424 -13.90 2.66 -15.96
N PHE A 425 -14.32 3.11 -17.14
CA PHE A 425 -14.98 2.26 -18.13
C PHE A 425 -14.09 1.08 -18.55
N TYR A 426 -12.83 1.35 -18.92
CA TYR A 426 -11.86 0.34 -19.31
C TYR A 426 -11.61 -0.67 -18.19
N ASN A 427 -11.41 -0.20 -16.95
CA ASN A 427 -11.24 -1.06 -15.80
C ASN A 427 -12.47 -1.92 -15.51
N ASP A 428 -13.67 -1.47 -15.86
CA ASP A 428 -14.91 -2.23 -15.66
C ASP A 428 -15.19 -3.21 -16.81
N HIS A 429 -14.76 -2.88 -18.02
CA HIS A 429 -15.05 -3.63 -19.25
C HIS A 429 -13.84 -4.39 -19.80
N PHE A 430 -12.72 -4.42 -19.06
CA PHE A 430 -11.54 -5.16 -19.46
C PHE A 430 -11.87 -6.64 -19.67
N GLY A 431 -11.53 -7.17 -20.84
CA GLY A 431 -11.81 -8.55 -21.22
C GLY A 431 -11.29 -9.54 -20.19
N PHE A 432 -12.11 -10.54 -19.85
CA PHE A 432 -11.79 -11.57 -18.85
C PHE A 432 -11.53 -11.07 -17.41
N ARG A 433 -11.77 -9.79 -17.08
CA ARG A 433 -11.51 -9.24 -15.73
C ARG A 433 -12.03 -10.12 -14.60
N ILE A 434 -13.31 -10.50 -14.65
CA ILE A 434 -13.95 -11.33 -13.61
C ILE A 434 -13.19 -12.65 -13.45
N ARG A 435 -12.80 -13.29 -14.56
CA ARG A 435 -12.02 -14.54 -14.54
C ARG A 435 -10.63 -14.34 -13.97
N LEU A 436 -9.95 -13.25 -14.35
CA LEU A 436 -8.60 -12.93 -13.87
C LEU A 436 -8.58 -12.60 -12.37
N VAL A 437 -9.53 -11.79 -11.90
CA VAL A 437 -9.67 -11.44 -10.48
C VAL A 437 -9.97 -12.68 -9.65
N ALA A 438 -10.90 -13.52 -10.12
CA ALA A 438 -11.22 -14.76 -9.43
C ALA A 438 -10.07 -15.77 -9.46
N MET A 439 -9.37 -15.91 -10.59
CA MET A 439 -8.18 -16.76 -10.69
C MET A 439 -7.09 -16.27 -9.73
N TYR A 440 -6.84 -14.96 -9.66
CA TYR A 440 -5.91 -14.38 -8.69
C TYR A 440 -6.32 -14.69 -7.25
N ALA A 441 -7.59 -14.53 -6.89
CA ALA A 441 -8.09 -14.88 -5.56
C ALA A 441 -7.90 -16.38 -5.25
N ILE A 442 -8.26 -17.27 -6.18
CA ILE A 442 -8.12 -18.73 -6.04
C ILE A 442 -6.65 -19.12 -5.90
N LEU A 443 -5.75 -18.55 -6.70
CA LEU A 443 -4.31 -18.82 -6.62
C LEU A 443 -3.75 -18.40 -5.26
N ASN A 444 -4.13 -17.22 -4.76
CA ASN A 444 -3.70 -16.77 -3.43
C ASN A 444 -4.16 -17.72 -2.32
N VAL A 445 -5.40 -18.20 -2.39
CA VAL A 445 -5.95 -19.12 -1.40
C VAL A 445 -5.29 -20.49 -1.50
N LYS A 446 -5.23 -21.07 -2.71
CA LYS A 446 -4.75 -22.45 -2.91
C LYS A 446 -3.24 -22.59 -2.75
N ILE A 447 -2.47 -21.61 -3.22
CA ILE A 447 -1.00 -21.68 -3.21
C ILE A 447 -0.44 -21.12 -1.90
N PHE A 448 -0.94 -19.97 -1.46
CA PHE A 448 -0.34 -19.24 -0.35
C PHE A 448 -1.17 -19.30 0.95
N GLY A 449 -2.40 -19.80 0.91
CA GLY A 449 -3.29 -19.81 2.08
C GLY A 449 -3.63 -18.41 2.57
N ILE A 450 -3.65 -17.42 1.67
CA ILE A 450 -3.99 -16.02 1.99
C ILE A 450 -5.18 -15.55 1.17
N SER A 451 -5.90 -14.55 1.69
CA SER A 451 -6.99 -13.93 0.95
C SER A 451 -6.45 -13.06 -0.19
N GLY A 452 -7.15 -13.07 -1.34
CA GLY A 452 -6.91 -12.10 -2.41
C GLY A 452 -7.35 -10.67 -2.06
N VAL A 453 -8.03 -10.50 -0.92
CA VAL A 453 -8.57 -9.22 -0.43
C VAL A 453 -7.98 -8.91 0.95
N PHE A 454 -7.51 -7.67 1.10
CA PHE A 454 -6.73 -7.20 2.26
C PHE A 454 -7.42 -7.32 3.62
N HIS A 455 -8.77 -7.40 3.68
CA HIS A 455 -9.52 -7.36 4.94
C HIS A 455 -9.93 -8.73 5.50
N VAL A 456 -9.53 -9.82 4.86
CA VAL A 456 -9.88 -11.18 5.28
C VAL A 456 -8.61 -11.99 5.52
N ILE A 457 -8.52 -12.62 6.68
CA ILE A 457 -7.47 -13.59 7.02
C ILE A 457 -8.05 -14.99 6.86
N ILE A 458 -7.33 -15.85 6.15
CA ILE A 458 -7.62 -17.29 6.09
C ILE A 458 -6.85 -17.96 7.24
N GLY A 459 -7.59 -18.43 8.22
CA GLY A 459 -7.11 -19.22 9.35
C GLY A 459 -7.13 -20.72 9.08
N ARG A 460 -6.80 -21.48 10.12
CA ARG A 460 -6.81 -22.95 10.10
C ARG A 460 -8.24 -23.48 9.96
N ASN A 461 -8.40 -24.68 9.41
CA ASN A 461 -9.70 -25.37 9.30
C ASN A 461 -10.79 -24.56 8.58
N ASN A 462 -10.40 -23.72 7.60
CA ASN A 462 -11.28 -22.84 6.81
C ASN A 462 -11.99 -21.74 7.62
N TRP A 463 -11.44 -21.36 8.77
CA TRP A 463 -11.92 -20.20 9.52
C TRP A 463 -11.46 -18.90 8.86
N LEU A 464 -12.40 -18.00 8.58
CA LEU A 464 -12.11 -16.66 8.06
C LEU A 464 -12.22 -15.64 9.19
N PHE A 465 -11.28 -14.69 9.23
CA PHE A 465 -11.24 -13.62 10.23
C PHE A 465 -11.19 -12.25 9.56
N VAL A 466 -11.72 -11.24 10.23
CA VAL A 466 -11.56 -9.84 9.83
C VAL A 466 -10.19 -9.37 10.29
N THR A 467 -9.47 -8.64 9.45
CA THR A 467 -8.25 -7.91 9.84
C THR A 467 -8.51 -6.41 9.86
N ASP A 468 -7.54 -5.64 10.35
CA ASP A 468 -7.63 -4.19 10.40
C ASP A 468 -7.91 -3.60 9.00
N TYR A 469 -8.94 -2.75 8.92
CA TYR A 469 -9.38 -2.15 7.67
C TYR A 469 -8.39 -1.11 7.14
N TYR A 470 -7.62 -0.47 8.02
CA TYR A 470 -6.59 0.49 7.64
C TYR A 470 -5.39 0.30 8.58
N PRO A 471 -4.14 0.42 8.08
CA PRO A 471 -2.94 0.41 8.93
C PRO A 471 -2.98 1.49 10.02
N THR A 472 -3.67 2.59 9.75
CA THR A 472 -3.86 3.74 10.66
C THR A 472 -5.05 3.58 11.60
N ASP A 473 -5.89 2.55 11.43
CA ASP A 473 -7.09 2.31 12.22
C ASP A 473 -7.16 0.85 12.72
N PRO A 474 -6.25 0.46 13.65
CA PRO A 474 -6.06 -0.90 14.12
C PRO A 474 -7.11 -1.31 15.16
N ARG A 475 -8.35 -1.49 14.71
CA ARG A 475 -9.53 -1.68 15.57
C ARG A 475 -9.89 -3.13 15.84
N THR A 476 -9.50 -4.03 14.95
CA THR A 476 -9.96 -5.42 14.97
C THR A 476 -8.86 -6.29 15.56
N LEU A 477 -8.03 -6.90 14.72
CA LEU A 477 -7.05 -7.89 15.17
C LEU A 477 -5.95 -7.26 16.03
N SER A 478 -5.37 -6.14 15.57
CA SER A 478 -4.32 -5.45 16.33
C SER A 478 -4.84 -4.85 17.64
N GLY A 479 -6.11 -4.43 17.67
CA GLY A 479 -6.80 -3.96 18.87
C GLY A 479 -7.03 -5.08 19.89
N TRP A 480 -7.34 -6.29 19.43
CA TRP A 480 -7.43 -7.49 20.27
C TRP A 480 -6.07 -7.92 20.82
N GLN A 481 -5.02 -7.88 20.00
CA GLN A 481 -3.65 -8.26 20.39
C GLN A 481 -3.00 -7.27 21.39
N GLY A 482 -3.63 -6.12 21.63
CA GLY A 482 -3.14 -5.11 22.56
C GLY A 482 -2.01 -4.25 21.99
N PHE A 483 -1.84 -4.19 20.65
CA PHE A 483 -0.80 -3.37 20.03
C PHE A 483 -1.05 -1.86 20.12
N TYR A 484 -2.30 -1.47 20.38
CA TYR A 484 -2.72 -0.08 20.42
C TYR A 484 -3.61 0.14 21.65
N PRO A 485 -3.06 0.15 22.87
CA PRO A 485 -3.86 0.41 24.07
C PRO A 485 -4.47 1.81 24.04
N TYR A 486 -5.58 2.00 24.76
CA TYR A 486 -6.17 3.31 24.95
C TYR A 486 -5.33 4.13 25.93
N SER A 487 -5.21 5.43 25.69
CA SER A 487 -4.77 6.34 26.74
C SER A 487 -5.86 6.49 27.80
N PHE A 488 -5.48 6.95 28.99
CA PHE A 488 -6.43 7.24 30.05
C PHE A 488 -7.48 8.27 29.60
N ASP A 489 -7.06 9.33 28.90
CA ASP A 489 -7.98 10.36 28.37
C ASP A 489 -9.01 9.77 27.38
N GLN A 490 -8.58 8.83 26.54
CA GLN A 490 -9.49 8.15 25.61
C GLN A 490 -10.53 7.32 26.35
N LEU A 491 -10.12 6.59 27.40
CA LEU A 491 -11.04 5.82 28.24
C LEU A 491 -12.02 6.74 28.97
N MET A 492 -11.55 7.88 29.50
CA MET A 492 -12.39 8.88 30.15
C MET A 492 -13.44 9.48 29.21
N ILE A 493 -13.06 9.82 27.97
CA ILE A 493 -14.02 10.35 26.97
C ILE A 493 -15.07 9.28 26.62
N ILE A 494 -14.65 8.03 26.46
CA ILE A 494 -15.58 6.91 26.24
C ILE A 494 -16.54 6.82 27.42
N GLN A 495 -16.05 6.79 28.65
CA GLN A 495 -16.89 6.76 29.85
C GLN A 495 -17.91 7.90 29.87
N GLN A 496 -17.46 9.15 29.72
CA GLN A 496 -18.33 10.33 29.77
C GLN A 496 -19.45 10.28 28.72
N ASN A 497 -19.11 9.88 27.50
CA ASN A 497 -20.10 9.69 26.45
C ASN A 497 -21.12 8.61 26.85
N LEU A 498 -20.63 7.46 27.35
CA LEU A 498 -21.48 6.37 27.78
C LEU A 498 -22.46 6.78 28.90
N GLU A 499 -21.97 7.53 29.89
CA GLU A 499 -22.75 8.04 31.01
C GLU A 499 -23.81 9.06 30.58
N ALA A 500 -23.47 9.96 29.65
CA ALA A 500 -24.38 10.97 29.12
C ALA A 500 -25.61 10.34 28.46
N GLU A 501 -25.40 9.29 27.67
CA GLU A 501 -26.49 8.52 27.06
C GLU A 501 -27.26 7.71 28.11
N ASN A 502 -26.59 7.01 29.01
CA ASN A 502 -27.25 6.25 30.08
C ASN A 502 -28.17 7.14 30.94
N MET A 503 -27.72 8.35 31.29
CA MET A 503 -28.54 9.33 32.01
C MET A 503 -29.80 9.74 31.25
N TRP A 504 -29.74 9.81 29.91
CA TRP A 504 -30.90 10.16 29.10
C TRP A 504 -32.02 9.12 29.19
N PHE A 505 -31.65 7.83 29.26
CA PHE A 505 -32.57 6.70 29.44
C PHE A 505 -33.08 6.58 30.89
N ILE A 506 -32.20 6.73 31.89
CA ILE A 506 -32.58 6.69 33.32
C ILE A 506 -33.66 7.73 33.64
N LYS A 507 -33.51 8.96 33.13
CA LYS A 507 -34.51 10.04 33.30
C LYS A 507 -35.90 9.72 32.74
N ARG A 508 -36.02 8.67 31.92
CA ARG A 508 -37.26 8.23 31.27
C ARG A 508 -37.73 6.87 31.79
N ASN A 509 -37.11 6.35 32.85
CA ASN A 509 -37.40 5.03 33.40
C ASN A 509 -37.23 3.89 32.38
N ILE A 510 -36.28 4.05 31.46
CA ILE A 510 -35.95 3.04 30.45
C ILE A 510 -34.68 2.33 30.90
N THR A 511 -34.72 1.00 30.96
CA THR A 511 -33.52 0.19 31.24
C THR A 511 -32.63 0.20 30.00
N PHE A 512 -31.41 0.73 30.13
CA PHE A 512 -30.43 0.78 29.05
C PHE A 512 -29.28 -0.20 29.30
N LEU A 513 -29.08 -1.12 28.37
CA LEU A 513 -28.03 -2.13 28.41
C LEU A 513 -27.12 -1.99 27.19
N ILE A 514 -25.82 -2.11 27.42
CA ILE A 514 -24.83 -2.07 26.34
C ILE A 514 -24.25 -3.47 26.15
N LEU A 515 -24.31 -3.96 24.90
CA LEU A 515 -23.84 -5.28 24.50
C LEU A 515 -22.73 -5.14 23.44
N PRO A 516 -21.47 -5.22 23.85
CA PRO A 516 -20.36 -5.20 22.91
C PRO A 516 -20.22 -6.60 22.30
N ALA A 517 -20.58 -6.76 21.04
CA ALA A 517 -20.44 -8.06 20.37
C ALA A 517 -18.94 -8.35 20.13
N PRO A 518 -18.39 -9.48 20.63
CA PRO A 518 -16.97 -9.75 20.46
C PRO A 518 -16.66 -10.18 19.03
N ASP A 519 -15.49 -9.78 18.54
CA ASP A 519 -15.01 -10.27 17.26
C ASP A 519 -14.69 -11.76 17.35
N LYS A 520 -14.75 -12.44 16.20
CA LYS A 520 -14.49 -13.87 16.13
C LYS A 520 -13.11 -14.25 16.67
N ASN A 521 -12.09 -13.42 16.47
CA ASN A 521 -10.74 -13.65 17.01
C ASN A 521 -10.69 -13.61 18.56
N SER A 522 -11.62 -12.91 19.20
CA SER A 522 -11.72 -12.87 20.67
C SER A 522 -12.25 -14.19 21.25
N ILE A 523 -12.99 -14.99 20.46
CA ILE A 523 -13.55 -16.27 20.88
C ILE A 523 -12.77 -17.47 20.30
N TYR A 524 -12.24 -17.35 19.08
CA TYR A 524 -11.53 -18.41 18.34
C TYR A 524 -10.09 -18.04 17.94
N PRO A 525 -9.24 -17.55 18.85
CA PRO A 525 -7.87 -17.19 18.51
C PRO A 525 -7.02 -18.39 18.06
N GLU A 526 -7.37 -19.61 18.47
CA GLU A 526 -6.62 -20.84 18.14
C GLU A 526 -6.61 -21.19 16.64
N TYR A 527 -7.55 -20.65 15.86
CA TYR A 527 -7.60 -20.86 14.41
C TYR A 527 -6.93 -19.74 13.62
N LEU A 528 -6.39 -18.72 14.26
CA LEU A 528 -5.60 -17.70 13.57
C LEU A 528 -4.29 -18.32 13.00
N PRO A 529 -3.72 -17.73 11.95
CA PRO A 529 -2.35 -18.05 11.53
C PRO A 529 -1.33 -17.72 12.64
N TRP A 530 -0.24 -18.50 12.70
CA TRP A 530 0.80 -18.38 13.73
C TRP A 530 1.40 -16.96 13.87
N ARG A 531 1.44 -16.19 12.77
CA ARG A 531 1.94 -14.80 12.77
C ARG A 531 1.09 -13.85 13.61
N PHE A 532 -0.16 -14.19 13.91
CA PHE A 532 -1.12 -13.38 14.67
C PHE A 532 -1.34 -13.86 16.11
N HIS A 533 -0.57 -14.82 16.61
CA HIS A 533 -0.73 -15.32 17.99
C HIS A 533 -0.06 -14.45 19.06
N THR A 534 0.70 -13.43 18.66
CA THR A 534 1.34 -12.53 19.63
C THR A 534 0.32 -11.56 20.20
N VAL A 535 0.08 -11.66 21.50
CA VAL A 535 -0.73 -10.73 22.31
C VAL A 535 0.20 -10.10 23.34
N VAL A 536 0.22 -8.77 23.42
CA VAL A 536 1.19 -8.02 24.25
C VAL A 536 0.55 -7.35 25.46
N GLY A 537 -0.77 -7.18 25.46
CA GLY A 537 -1.49 -6.55 26.56
C GLY A 537 -3.00 -6.81 26.50
N PRO A 538 -3.78 -6.19 27.40
CA PRO A 538 -5.23 -6.31 27.37
C PRO A 538 -5.78 -5.76 26.05
N SER A 539 -6.76 -6.45 25.49
CA SER A 539 -7.49 -5.96 24.31
C SER A 539 -8.12 -4.60 24.61
N ARG A 540 -8.31 -3.77 23.57
CA ARG A 540 -9.02 -2.49 23.69
C ARG A 540 -10.38 -2.64 24.39
N GLN A 541 -11.11 -3.70 24.05
CA GLN A 541 -12.39 -3.98 24.68
C GLN A 541 -12.24 -4.36 26.17
N ALA A 542 -11.24 -5.18 26.53
CA ALA A 542 -10.96 -5.48 27.94
C ALA A 542 -10.65 -4.22 28.74
N GLN A 543 -9.89 -3.27 28.17
CA GLN A 543 -9.60 -1.98 28.81
C GLN A 543 -10.88 -1.15 29.06
N ILE A 544 -11.81 -1.09 28.09
CA ILE A 544 -13.10 -0.39 28.27
C ILE A 544 -13.91 -1.08 29.37
N PHE A 545 -14.05 -2.40 29.34
CA PHE A 545 -14.81 -3.13 30.35
C PHE A 545 -14.25 -2.92 31.76
N GLU A 546 -12.94 -3.03 31.92
CA GLU A 546 -12.27 -2.84 33.20
C GLU A 546 -12.44 -1.39 33.69
N HIS A 547 -12.23 -0.40 32.82
CA HIS A 547 -12.40 1.01 33.16
C HIS A 547 -13.84 1.34 33.57
N ILE A 548 -14.84 0.93 32.77
CA ILE A 548 -16.26 1.19 33.09
C ILE A 548 -16.68 0.49 34.38
N LYS A 549 -16.21 -0.74 34.62
CA LYS A 549 -16.49 -1.47 35.85
C LYS A 549 -15.94 -0.78 37.10
N LEU A 550 -14.78 -0.12 36.99
CA LEU A 550 -14.11 0.56 38.10
C LEU A 550 -14.63 1.99 38.33
N HIS A 551 -15.08 2.66 37.28
CA HIS A 551 -15.32 4.11 37.32
C HIS A 551 -16.76 4.53 37.02
N SER A 552 -17.67 3.60 36.67
CA SER A 552 -19.05 3.93 36.33
C SER A 552 -20.05 2.85 36.77
N ASN A 553 -21.33 3.20 36.75
CA ASN A 553 -22.45 2.30 37.02
C ASN A 553 -23.21 1.87 35.75
N ILE A 554 -22.64 2.12 34.57
CA ILE A 554 -23.23 1.71 33.28
C ILE A 554 -23.36 0.18 33.23
N SER A 555 -24.52 -0.29 32.81
CA SER A 555 -24.79 -1.72 32.67
C SER A 555 -24.28 -2.25 31.31
N MET A 556 -23.02 -2.69 31.30
CA MET A 556 -22.35 -3.29 30.13
C MET A 556 -22.26 -4.82 30.30
N ILE A 557 -22.61 -5.58 29.25
CA ILE A 557 -22.68 -7.05 29.29
C ILE A 557 -21.47 -7.64 28.56
N ASP A 558 -20.53 -8.23 29.31
CA ASP A 558 -19.41 -8.97 28.73
C ASP A 558 -19.79 -10.44 28.46
N VAL A 559 -20.09 -10.76 27.21
CA VAL A 559 -20.48 -12.11 26.80
C VAL A 559 -19.30 -13.02 26.48
N ARG A 560 -18.04 -12.52 26.50
CA ARG A 560 -16.88 -13.31 26.07
C ARG A 560 -16.66 -14.55 26.92
N GLN A 561 -16.70 -14.40 28.24
CA GLN A 561 -16.45 -15.52 29.14
C GLN A 561 -17.56 -16.58 29.04
N ALA A 562 -18.81 -16.15 28.85
CA ALA A 562 -19.94 -17.05 28.62
C ALA A 562 -19.75 -17.84 27.31
N LEU A 563 -19.40 -17.16 26.21
CA LEU A 563 -19.13 -17.80 24.91
C LEU A 563 -17.92 -18.74 24.96
N ILE A 564 -16.83 -18.36 25.63
CA ILE A 564 -15.64 -19.22 25.80
C ILE A 564 -15.98 -20.48 26.60
N THR A 565 -16.79 -20.33 27.65
CA THR A 565 -17.24 -21.45 28.49
C THR A 565 -18.17 -22.38 27.70
N ALA A 566 -19.13 -21.81 26.98
CA ALA A 566 -20.05 -22.55 26.11
C ALA A 566 -19.32 -23.30 24.98
N LYS A 567 -18.32 -22.66 24.35
CA LYS A 567 -17.45 -23.28 23.34
C LYS A 567 -16.78 -24.53 23.88
N LYS A 568 -16.26 -24.48 25.10
CA LYS A 568 -15.58 -25.62 25.76
C LYS A 568 -16.57 -26.72 26.16
N ALA A 569 -17.76 -26.34 26.62
CA ALA A 569 -18.74 -27.28 27.17
C ALA A 569 -19.50 -28.07 26.10
N HIS A 570 -19.92 -27.44 25.00
CA HIS A 570 -20.93 -28.03 24.11
C HIS A 570 -20.39 -28.60 22.78
N LYS A 571 -19.08 -28.53 22.51
CA LYS A 571 -18.41 -29.02 21.28
C LYS A 571 -18.96 -28.46 19.94
N PHE A 572 -19.91 -27.51 19.96
CA PHE A 572 -20.43 -26.86 18.76
C PHE A 572 -19.68 -25.55 18.46
N ASP A 573 -19.54 -25.24 17.17
CA ASP A 573 -19.08 -23.93 16.73
C ASP A 573 -20.17 -22.89 17.08
N LEU A 574 -19.77 -21.76 17.68
CA LEU A 574 -20.65 -20.64 18.06
C LEU A 574 -20.65 -19.51 17.02
N TYR A 575 -19.69 -19.54 16.09
CA TYR A 575 -19.55 -18.59 14.99
C TYR A 575 -19.54 -19.34 13.67
N PHE A 576 -19.95 -18.66 12.61
CA PHE A 576 -19.80 -19.18 11.25
C PHE A 576 -18.31 -19.18 10.86
N ARG A 577 -17.84 -20.24 10.19
CA ARG A 577 -16.44 -20.31 9.75
C ARG A 577 -16.13 -19.28 8.65
N SER A 578 -17.03 -19.14 7.68
CA SER A 578 -16.88 -18.26 6.51
C SER A 578 -17.39 -16.82 6.70
N ASP A 579 -17.97 -16.49 7.86
CA ASP A 579 -18.71 -15.24 8.08
C ASP A 579 -18.34 -14.58 9.41
N SER A 580 -18.31 -13.25 9.52
CA SER A 580 -17.87 -12.55 10.73
C SER A 580 -18.76 -12.75 11.96
N HIS A 581 -20.02 -13.19 11.80
CA HIS A 581 -21.03 -13.24 12.86
C HIS A 581 -21.04 -14.54 13.66
N TRP A 582 -21.61 -14.47 14.87
CA TRP A 582 -22.06 -15.66 15.60
C TRP A 582 -23.19 -16.37 14.86
N ASN A 583 -23.37 -17.66 15.11
CA ASN A 583 -24.51 -18.43 14.61
C ASN A 583 -25.66 -18.46 15.63
N SER A 584 -26.73 -19.20 15.32
CA SER A 584 -27.90 -19.29 16.22
C SER A 584 -27.55 -19.81 17.62
N ILE A 585 -26.55 -20.70 17.76
CA ILE A 585 -26.06 -21.23 19.05
C ILE A 585 -25.30 -20.16 19.82
N GLY A 586 -24.35 -19.48 19.18
CA GLY A 586 -23.64 -18.37 19.81
C GLY A 586 -24.61 -17.28 20.30
N SER A 587 -25.60 -16.93 19.48
CA SER A 587 -26.61 -15.94 19.85
C SER A 587 -27.51 -16.37 21.03
N PHE A 588 -27.70 -17.68 21.25
CA PHE A 588 -28.48 -18.19 22.39
C PHE A 588 -27.76 -17.92 23.72
N PHE A 589 -26.46 -18.18 23.80
CA PHE A 589 -25.67 -17.88 24.99
C PHE A 589 -25.57 -16.37 25.24
N VAL A 590 -25.57 -15.55 24.19
CA VAL A 590 -25.70 -14.09 24.31
C VAL A 590 -27.06 -13.70 24.90
N TYR A 591 -28.16 -14.31 24.42
CA TYR A 591 -29.50 -14.12 24.97
C TYR A 591 -29.54 -14.49 26.47
N GLU A 592 -28.94 -15.61 26.86
CA GLU A 592 -28.93 -16.07 28.25
C GLU A 592 -28.28 -15.02 29.18
N GLU A 593 -27.14 -14.44 28.77
CA GLU A 593 -26.46 -13.40 29.53
C GLU A 593 -27.26 -12.09 29.62
N ILE A 594 -27.95 -11.72 28.54
CA ILE A 594 -28.87 -10.56 28.56
C ILE A 594 -30.00 -10.79 29.55
N MET A 595 -30.63 -11.96 29.51
CA MET A 595 -31.75 -12.29 30.40
C MET A 595 -31.32 -12.33 31.87
N LYS A 596 -30.14 -12.90 32.17
CA LYS A 596 -29.54 -12.84 33.52
C LYS A 596 -29.41 -11.40 34.02
N ARG A 597 -29.07 -10.45 33.13
CA ARG A 597 -28.96 -9.04 33.48
C ARG A 597 -30.31 -8.34 33.66
N LEU A 598 -31.37 -8.88 33.05
CA LEU A 598 -32.74 -8.37 33.17
C LEU A 598 -33.54 -8.97 34.34
N LEU A 599 -33.09 -10.09 34.93
CA LEU A 599 -33.73 -10.71 36.11
C LEU A 599 -33.97 -9.72 37.28
N PRO A 600 -33.03 -8.83 37.65
CA PRO A 600 -33.28 -7.84 38.70
C PRO A 600 -34.32 -6.78 38.31
N VAL A 601 -34.53 -6.55 37.01
CA VAL A 601 -35.51 -5.58 36.49
C VAL A 601 -36.91 -6.19 36.51
N ASN A 602 -37.03 -7.47 36.15
CA ASN A 602 -38.25 -8.24 36.29
C ASN A 602 -37.90 -9.71 36.58
N PRO A 603 -38.19 -10.22 37.79
CA PRO A 603 -37.91 -11.61 38.17
C PRO A 603 -38.61 -12.67 37.30
N GLN A 604 -39.62 -12.29 36.52
CA GLN A 604 -40.32 -13.18 35.57
C GLN A 604 -39.52 -13.43 34.28
N PHE A 605 -38.40 -12.73 34.07
CA PHE A 605 -37.49 -12.92 32.94
C PHE A 605 -36.55 -14.12 33.13
N VAL A 606 -37.10 -15.28 33.46
CA VAL A 606 -36.34 -16.53 33.57
C VAL A 606 -35.89 -16.98 32.17
N PRO A 607 -34.58 -17.11 31.89
CA PRO A 607 -34.10 -17.50 30.57
C PRO A 607 -34.54 -18.92 30.20
N HIS A 608 -34.81 -19.14 28.92
CA HIS A 608 -35.01 -20.49 28.39
C HIS A 608 -33.75 -21.35 28.54
N ARG A 609 -33.92 -22.66 28.71
CA ARG A 609 -32.83 -23.64 28.72
C ARG A 609 -32.58 -24.14 27.30
N LEU A 610 -31.35 -24.53 27.00
CA LEU A 610 -30.99 -25.08 25.68
C LEU A 610 -31.85 -26.31 25.32
N GLU A 611 -32.22 -27.10 26.33
CA GLU A 611 -33.08 -28.29 26.22
C GLU A 611 -34.52 -27.98 25.82
N ASP A 612 -34.96 -26.73 25.94
CA ASP A 612 -36.31 -26.28 25.58
C ASP A 612 -36.51 -26.19 24.05
N PHE A 613 -35.44 -26.44 23.28
CA PHE A 613 -35.41 -26.30 21.83
C PHE A 613 -34.94 -27.60 21.16
N PHE A 614 -35.46 -27.86 19.96
CA PHE A 614 -34.90 -28.81 19.01
C PHE A 614 -33.79 -28.14 18.20
N LEU A 615 -32.71 -28.89 17.99
CA LEU A 615 -31.58 -28.47 17.15
C LEU A 615 -31.84 -28.92 15.71
N ASP A 616 -32.63 -28.17 14.95
CA ASP A 616 -32.91 -28.49 13.55
C ASP A 616 -31.74 -28.04 12.65
N ARG A 617 -31.54 -28.67 11.48
CA ARG A 617 -30.48 -28.28 10.53
C ARG A 617 -31.10 -27.62 9.30
N ALA A 618 -30.87 -26.32 9.14
CA ALA A 618 -31.31 -25.58 7.98
C ALA A 618 -30.12 -25.15 7.10
N LEU A 619 -30.28 -25.25 5.78
CA LEU A 619 -29.32 -24.71 4.82
C LEU A 619 -29.39 -23.18 4.83
N LYS A 620 -28.40 -22.52 5.44
CA LYS A 620 -28.24 -21.06 5.35
C LYS A 620 -27.07 -20.70 4.43
N ARG A 621 -27.27 -19.69 3.59
CA ARG A 621 -26.17 -19.00 2.89
C ARG A 621 -25.62 -17.91 3.81
N ARG A 622 -24.46 -18.12 4.39
CA ARG A 622 -23.73 -17.18 5.26
C ARG A 622 -22.26 -17.16 4.83
N GLY A 623 -21.63 -16.00 4.82
CA GLY A 623 -20.27 -15.90 4.32
C GLY A 623 -19.86 -14.50 3.89
N ASP A 624 -20.17 -13.45 4.65
CA ASP A 624 -19.73 -12.09 4.31
C ASP A 624 -18.21 -11.99 4.04
N LEU A 625 -17.37 -12.66 4.83
CA LEU A 625 -15.92 -12.70 4.63
C LEU A 625 -15.52 -13.53 3.42
N ALA A 626 -16.25 -14.60 3.14
CA ALA A 626 -16.00 -15.40 1.95
C ALA A 626 -16.45 -14.68 0.67
N ASP A 627 -17.58 -13.98 0.69
CA ASP A 627 -18.05 -13.11 -0.39
C ASP A 627 -17.03 -11.98 -0.61
N MET A 628 -16.53 -11.35 0.46
CA MET A 628 -15.45 -10.36 0.39
C MET A 628 -14.16 -10.96 -0.21
N ALA A 629 -13.79 -12.19 0.14
CA ALA A 629 -12.62 -12.87 -0.40
C ALA A 629 -12.87 -13.54 -1.77
N ASN A 630 -14.06 -13.35 -2.35
CA ASN A 630 -14.51 -13.97 -3.59
C ASN A 630 -14.38 -15.51 -3.61
N LEU A 631 -14.67 -16.14 -2.47
CA LEU A 631 -14.67 -17.59 -2.29
C LEU A 631 -16.07 -18.15 -2.51
N LYS A 632 -16.17 -19.24 -3.27
CA LYS A 632 -17.44 -19.98 -3.37
C LYS A 632 -17.76 -20.60 -2.01
N VAL A 633 -18.88 -20.19 -1.42
CA VAL A 633 -19.41 -20.82 -0.20
C VAL A 633 -20.53 -21.76 -0.60
N SER A 634 -20.39 -23.04 -0.29
CA SER A 634 -21.51 -23.97 -0.28
C SER A 634 -22.45 -23.62 0.87
N HIS A 635 -23.76 -23.75 0.68
CA HIS A 635 -24.71 -23.63 1.79
C HIS A 635 -24.25 -24.50 2.97
N VAL A 636 -24.22 -23.92 4.16
CA VAL A 636 -23.81 -24.63 5.37
C VAL A 636 -25.07 -25.07 6.10
N LEU A 637 -25.12 -26.34 6.50
CA LEU A 637 -26.15 -26.84 7.42
C LEU A 637 -25.93 -26.18 8.78
N GLU A 638 -26.79 -25.25 9.13
CA GLU A 638 -26.78 -24.55 10.40
C GLU A 638 -27.77 -25.19 11.36
N HIS A 639 -27.33 -25.37 12.61
CA HIS A 639 -28.21 -25.67 13.72
C HIS A 639 -29.10 -24.46 14.06
N GLN A 640 -30.40 -24.56 13.82
CA GLN A 640 -31.40 -23.59 14.23
C GLN A 640 -32.18 -24.14 15.43
N PHE A 641 -32.46 -23.27 16.39
CA PHE A 641 -33.30 -23.62 17.54
C PHE A 641 -34.76 -23.48 17.18
N VAL A 642 -35.45 -24.61 17.13
CA VAL A 642 -36.91 -24.67 16.99
C VAL A 642 -37.50 -24.98 18.36
N PRO A 643 -38.30 -24.09 18.97
CA PRO A 643 -38.79 -24.33 20.32
C PRO A 643 -39.72 -25.55 20.41
N LYS A 644 -39.60 -26.33 21.48
CA LYS A 644 -40.50 -27.48 21.75
C LYS A 644 -41.90 -26.97 22.09
N GLN A 645 -42.94 -27.60 21.50
CA GLN A 645 -44.36 -27.21 21.65
C GLN A 645 -44.88 -27.19 23.10
N ASN A 646 -44.28 -27.93 24.05
CA ASN A 646 -44.78 -27.99 25.43
C ASN A 646 -44.20 -26.91 26.36
N VAL A 647 -43.27 -26.09 25.89
CA VAL A 647 -42.68 -24.97 26.67
C VAL A 647 -43.57 -23.72 26.60
N THR A 648 -44.52 -23.66 25.65
CA THR A 648 -45.32 -22.45 25.34
C THR A 648 -46.44 -22.13 26.33
N GLU A 649 -46.96 -23.11 27.08
CA GLU A 649 -48.12 -22.88 27.97
C GLU A 649 -47.77 -22.64 29.44
N TYR A 650 -46.63 -23.16 29.92
CA TYR A 650 -46.32 -23.16 31.36
C TYR A 650 -45.76 -21.84 31.90
N ASN A 651 -45.14 -20.99 31.06
CA ASN A 651 -44.30 -19.88 31.55
C ASN A 651 -44.89 -18.47 31.42
N ASN A 652 -46.15 -18.31 30.98
CA ASN A 652 -46.65 -16.99 30.53
C ASN A 652 -48.03 -16.56 31.06
N LYS A 653 -48.61 -17.26 32.04
CA LYS A 653 -49.85 -16.80 32.69
C LYS A 653 -49.52 -15.74 33.75
N GLY A 654 -49.70 -14.46 33.40
CA GLY A 654 -49.74 -13.35 34.36
C GLY A 654 -48.55 -12.38 34.38
N ALA A 655 -47.61 -12.46 33.42
CA ALA A 655 -46.49 -11.52 33.36
C ALA A 655 -46.86 -10.19 32.69
N LYS A 656 -46.49 -9.04 33.28
CA LYS A 656 -46.49 -7.75 32.57
C LYS A 656 -45.39 -7.81 31.51
N LYS A 657 -45.77 -8.07 30.26
CA LYS A 657 -44.85 -8.12 29.13
C LYS A 657 -44.56 -6.70 28.65
N GLY A 658 -43.37 -6.19 28.93
CA GLY A 658 -42.92 -4.88 28.44
C GLY A 658 -42.52 -4.90 26.96
N LYS A 659 -42.05 -3.76 26.46
CA LYS A 659 -41.48 -3.59 25.11
C LYS A 659 -39.96 -3.51 25.16
N ILE A 660 -39.30 -4.23 24.25
CA ILE A 660 -37.85 -4.19 24.09
C ILE A 660 -37.45 -3.67 22.72
N LEU A 661 -36.43 -2.81 22.69
CA LEU A 661 -35.87 -2.23 21.48
C LEU A 661 -34.38 -2.55 21.38
N PHE A 662 -33.99 -3.24 20.31
CA PHE A 662 -32.60 -3.46 19.94
C PHE A 662 -32.15 -2.38 18.95
N LEU A 663 -31.08 -1.67 19.31
CA LEU A 663 -30.40 -0.70 18.48
C LEU A 663 -29.00 -1.23 18.20
N GLY A 664 -28.77 -1.78 17.00
CA GLY A 664 -27.47 -2.41 16.72
C GLY A 664 -27.28 -2.78 15.27
N ASP A 665 -26.23 -3.55 15.00
CA ASP A 665 -25.86 -3.94 13.65
C ASP A 665 -26.43 -5.34 13.27
N SER A 666 -25.80 -6.01 12.32
CA SER A 666 -26.23 -7.32 11.84
C SER A 666 -26.00 -8.47 12.85
N PHE A 667 -25.25 -8.27 13.94
CA PHE A 667 -25.08 -9.26 15.01
C PHE A 667 -26.38 -9.56 15.76
N THR A 668 -27.23 -8.56 15.96
CA THR A 668 -28.55 -8.69 16.60
C THR A 668 -29.70 -8.97 15.62
N GLU A 669 -29.43 -8.91 14.31
CA GLU A 669 -30.44 -9.17 13.27
C GLU A 669 -30.85 -10.66 13.22
N SER A 670 -29.95 -11.58 13.61
CA SER A 670 -30.20 -13.02 13.59
C SER A 670 -30.37 -13.67 14.96
N ALA A 671 -31.43 -14.47 15.07
CA ALA A 671 -31.81 -15.38 16.16
C ALA A 671 -32.12 -14.76 17.52
N VAL A 672 -31.49 -13.66 17.93
CA VAL A 672 -31.75 -12.97 19.20
C VAL A 672 -33.24 -12.65 19.35
N LYS A 673 -33.88 -12.02 18.35
CA LYS A 673 -35.30 -11.60 18.41
C LYS A 673 -36.29 -12.71 18.77
N GLU A 674 -36.06 -13.94 18.27
CA GLU A 674 -36.99 -15.05 18.51
C GLU A 674 -37.00 -15.51 19.96
N TYR A 675 -35.85 -15.43 20.65
CA TYR A 675 -35.76 -15.78 22.07
C TYR A 675 -36.46 -14.75 22.97
N PHE A 676 -36.48 -13.47 22.58
CA PHE A 676 -37.10 -12.39 23.37
C PHE A 676 -38.62 -12.29 23.20
N ARG A 677 -39.19 -12.70 22.05
CA ARG A 677 -40.64 -12.59 21.76
C ARG A 677 -41.53 -13.31 22.76
N ARG A 678 -40.98 -14.20 23.58
CA ARG A 678 -41.72 -14.94 24.61
C ARG A 678 -41.79 -14.20 25.94
N HIS A 679 -40.85 -13.30 26.21
CA HIS A 679 -40.74 -12.51 27.44
C HIS A 679 -41.32 -11.10 27.29
N PHE A 680 -41.32 -10.56 26.08
CA PHE A 680 -41.77 -9.19 25.78
C PHE A 680 -43.03 -9.20 24.89
N GLU A 681 -43.85 -8.17 25.03
CA GLU A 681 -45.07 -7.94 24.24
C GLU A 681 -44.68 -7.60 22.80
N ASP A 682 -43.67 -6.74 22.66
CA ASP A 682 -43.16 -6.28 21.39
C ASP A 682 -41.63 -6.23 21.42
N VAL A 683 -41.03 -6.81 20.38
CA VAL A 683 -39.57 -6.92 20.19
C VAL A 683 -39.23 -6.27 18.86
N ARG A 684 -38.68 -5.06 18.95
CA ARG A 684 -38.27 -4.31 17.75
C ARG A 684 -36.77 -4.25 17.65
N HIS A 685 -36.28 -4.29 16.42
CA HIS A 685 -34.87 -4.08 16.11
C HIS A 685 -34.77 -3.06 15.01
N VAL A 686 -33.87 -2.11 15.23
CA VAL A 686 -33.55 -1.08 14.27
C VAL A 686 -32.07 -1.16 14.00
N ARG A 687 -31.75 -1.30 12.71
CA ARG A 687 -30.37 -1.28 12.26
C ARG A 687 -29.83 0.15 12.34
N VAL A 688 -28.74 0.32 13.09
CA VAL A 688 -28.04 1.60 13.18
C VAL A 688 -26.88 1.56 12.18
N GLU A 689 -26.83 2.51 11.23
CA GLU A 689 -25.71 2.61 10.30
C GLU A 689 -24.42 3.09 11.01
N LYS A 690 -23.26 2.74 10.43
CA LYS A 690 -21.89 2.83 10.97
C LYS A 690 -21.43 4.23 11.46
N SER A 691 -22.08 4.81 12.46
CA SER A 691 -21.58 6.00 13.15
C SER A 691 -21.95 5.99 14.63
N ALA A 692 -20.99 6.43 15.43
CA ALA A 692 -20.85 6.34 16.87
C ALA A 692 -22.10 6.33 17.76
N TYR A 693 -21.86 5.70 18.92
CA TYR A 693 -22.58 5.89 20.18
C TYR A 693 -22.98 7.35 20.48
N SER A 694 -22.22 8.35 19.99
CA SER A 694 -22.47 9.77 20.21
C SER A 694 -23.68 10.35 19.48
N LYS A 695 -24.37 9.57 18.63
CA LYS A 695 -25.60 10.00 17.93
C LYS A 695 -26.65 8.90 17.83
N LEU A 696 -26.96 8.25 18.95
CA LEU A 696 -28.11 7.34 19.02
C LEU A 696 -29.38 8.11 18.64
N ASP A 697 -30.12 7.64 17.62
CA ASP A 697 -31.34 8.32 17.17
C ASP A 697 -32.46 8.17 18.21
N LYS A 698 -32.52 9.18 19.09
CA LYS A 698 -33.49 9.27 20.17
C LYS A 698 -34.93 9.37 19.68
N LYS A 699 -35.18 9.74 18.41
CA LYS A 699 -36.54 9.82 17.85
C LYS A 699 -37.24 8.47 17.88
N ILE A 700 -36.51 7.40 17.57
CA ILE A 700 -37.06 6.05 17.53
C ILE A 700 -37.45 5.58 18.93
N VAL A 701 -36.63 5.88 19.93
CA VAL A 701 -36.93 5.56 21.33
C VAL A 701 -38.18 6.31 21.80
N LEU A 702 -38.28 7.60 21.46
CA LEU A 702 -39.43 8.43 21.81
C LEU A 702 -40.72 8.00 21.10
N GLN A 703 -40.65 7.46 19.88
CA GLN A 703 -41.81 6.95 19.15
C GLN A 703 -42.26 5.58 19.64
N TYR A 704 -41.32 4.71 20.01
CA TYR A 704 -41.60 3.32 20.33
C TYR A 704 -41.94 3.10 21.82
N HIS A 705 -41.48 3.99 22.71
CA HIS A 705 -41.66 3.90 24.16
C HIS A 705 -41.27 2.52 24.75
N PRO A 706 -40.01 2.07 24.58
CA PRO A 706 -39.55 0.80 25.14
C PRO A 706 -39.32 0.87 26.65
N ASP A 707 -39.53 -0.25 27.35
CA ASP A 707 -39.12 -0.45 28.74
C ASP A 707 -37.64 -0.82 28.85
N VAL A 708 -37.13 -1.52 27.84
CA VAL A 708 -35.74 -1.98 27.75
C VAL A 708 -35.16 -1.61 26.40
N VAL A 709 -33.97 -0.99 26.41
CA VAL A 709 -33.18 -0.71 25.21
C VAL A 709 -31.85 -1.43 25.32
N ILE A 710 -31.53 -2.23 24.29
CA ILE A 710 -30.23 -2.88 24.15
C ILE A 710 -29.50 -2.22 23.00
N TYR A 711 -28.40 -1.54 23.32
CA TYR A 711 -27.48 -1.03 22.32
C TYR A 711 -26.40 -2.08 22.06
N GLU A 712 -26.42 -2.66 20.86
CA GLU A 712 -25.43 -3.63 20.42
C GLU A 712 -24.50 -3.02 19.38
N SER A 713 -23.20 -3.21 19.57
CA SER A 713 -22.21 -2.79 18.58
C SER A 713 -20.99 -3.68 18.70
N VAL A 714 -20.46 -4.13 17.56
CA VAL A 714 -19.24 -4.93 17.53
C VAL A 714 -18.07 -4.16 18.11
N GLU A 715 -17.24 -4.85 18.90
CA GLU A 715 -16.14 -4.26 19.68
C GLU A 715 -15.19 -3.36 18.86
N ARG A 716 -14.92 -3.70 17.59
CA ARG A 716 -14.10 -2.90 16.67
C ARG A 716 -14.70 -1.54 16.27
N LEU A 717 -15.99 -1.29 16.50
CA LEU A 717 -16.66 -0.05 16.07
C LEU A 717 -16.72 1.04 17.15
N TRP A 718 -16.30 0.73 18.37
CA TRP A 718 -16.42 1.63 19.53
C TRP A 718 -15.48 2.85 19.49
N ILE A 719 -14.61 2.91 18.47
CA ILE A 719 -13.54 3.91 18.32
C ILE A 719 -13.98 5.10 17.47
N SER A 720 -15.06 5.00 16.68
CA SER A 720 -15.12 5.78 15.43
C SER A 720 -15.20 7.29 15.57
N ASP A 721 -15.75 7.89 16.64
CA ASP A 721 -15.99 9.35 16.64
C ASP A 721 -15.68 10.11 17.94
N ALA A 722 -15.32 9.44 19.05
CA ALA A 722 -14.95 10.14 20.29
C ALA A 722 -13.55 10.80 20.21
N THR A 723 -12.67 10.26 19.36
CA THR A 723 -11.26 10.66 19.28
C THR A 723 -10.84 11.15 17.90
N ARG A 724 -11.75 11.27 16.92
CA ARG A 724 -11.40 11.81 15.58
C ARG A 724 -11.16 13.32 15.56
N ASN A 725 -11.58 14.02 16.62
CA ASN A 725 -11.37 15.46 16.81
C ASN A 725 -10.29 15.77 17.87
N LEU A 726 -9.49 14.76 18.26
CA LEU A 726 -8.23 14.89 18.98
C LEU A 726 -7.11 14.43 18.05
#